data_AF-A0A6A4T4X8-F1
#
_entry.id   AF-A0A6A4T4X8-F1
#
_cell.length_a   1.000
_cell.length_b   1.000
_cell.length_c   1.000
_cell.angle_alpha   90.00
_cell.angle_beta   90.00
_cell.angle_gamma   90.00
#
_symmetry.space_group_name_H-M   'P 1'
#
loop_
_entity.id
_entity.type
_entity.pdbx_description
1 polymer ?
#
loop_
_entity_poly.entity_id
_entity_poly.type
_entity_poly.pdbx_seq_one_letter_code
_entity_poly.pdbx_strand_id
1 'polypeptide(L)'
;MTALRDTAAVLTAPDVSPSTQQWRTPWRKLFWAAGEANLLSDAAYRARYLDRRTRASPSHDGVSRGLTKRGGKRRESAPPTTGARSARCRHRSAAKAATWDQDLAEALDSGGSDMEMERGIAPVQEHSAQHRAKMWKSALNVSGKGDSLSPWDGILDLPEQTLIHNRSQQLIDQLGLSEEESSDMVSDVESVITFYCKSRNITFTPDLSWPHLLKPLLGLLLPRSDLYNCFYAVMNKYIPRECVPNGRPFHLYRLLLQYHEPELCSFLDTKKITPDSYAINWLGSLFSSHCLPDVTQALWDLYIQQGDPFLIFFLMLVILVNAKETILSQEGDCKEEIIKILEAFPSLLESEDIEDLFSLAQYYQSKTPLSLRKMNQNLFGSSLVALKEEDTDLSQALCLPVSVPEILQANQLQQDGVRFFVVDCRPAEQYNAGHLSTAFHLDSDLMLQNPSEFALSVKSLLETQKQSLESGSVASGEHLCFMGSGREEEDMYMNMVLAHFLQKNKEYVSITKGGFMALQRHLVDINVEGIDSSYVHWIVSTSGSHSSLSSADGESLSSPGDGKSVKSLVNKMTFALKSKSVNVKEKMISFIENTSTPVDRHVSSSDRVGKPYRGVKPVFSIGDEEEYDTDEIDSSSMSDDDRKEIVNIQTWTNKPDVKHHIPCNEVKETGHMFPRSSAVLTVQPRVSASGTQFHLAVVQLQVTGVKADNLSRARRLVKEAAGQGGQLVLLPECFNSPYGTNFFSEYAERIPGESTQVLSEVAKENKVYLVGGSIPEEDGGKLYNSCAVFGPDGELILKHRKIHLFDIDVPGKIRFQESETLSPGNSLSMFETPFCKVGVGICYDMRFAELAQLYSRKGCQLLVYPGAFNMTTGPAHWELLQRGRAVDNQVFVATASPARDETSSYVAWGHSTVVNPWGEVISKAGAEEAVIYADIDLQHLADIRQQIPITAQRRSDLYAVTSVQEGSS
;
A
#
# COMPACT_ATOMS: atom_id res chain seq x y z
N MET A 1 -80.34 -26.55 14.19
CA MET A 1 -79.15 -27.04 14.92
C MET A 1 -78.19 -25.87 15.08
N THR A 2 -77.37 -25.88 16.13
CA THR A 2 -76.28 -24.93 16.41
C THR A 2 -75.15 -25.04 15.37
N ALA A 3 -74.28 -24.03 15.16
CA ALA A 3 -74.21 -22.67 15.72
C ALA A 3 -73.55 -21.70 14.72
N LEU A 4 -73.81 -20.39 14.85
CA LEU A 4 -72.98 -19.29 14.32
C LEU A 4 -73.43 -17.97 14.98
N ARG A 5 -72.53 -17.34 15.76
CA ARG A 5 -72.66 -16.10 16.56
C ARG A 5 -71.25 -15.65 16.99
N ASP A 6 -70.95 -14.39 17.29
CA ASP A 6 -71.72 -13.15 17.14
C ASP A 6 -70.78 -11.92 16.98
N THR A 7 -71.29 -10.91 16.27
CA THR A 7 -71.10 -9.43 16.30
C THR A 7 -69.88 -8.73 16.94
N ALA A 8 -69.66 -7.47 16.50
CA ALA A 8 -68.60 -6.57 16.95
C ALA A 8 -69.11 -5.36 17.76
N ALA A 9 -68.25 -4.78 18.60
CA ALA A 9 -68.45 -3.45 19.20
C ALA A 9 -67.11 -2.75 19.54
N VAL A 10 -67.13 -1.42 19.49
CA VAL A 10 -66.05 -0.46 19.75
C VAL A 10 -65.48 -0.55 21.17
N LEU A 11 -64.15 -0.35 21.37
CA LEU A 11 -63.59 0.45 22.49
C LEU A 11 -62.08 0.78 22.34
N THR A 12 -61.73 1.95 22.87
CA THR A 12 -60.42 2.54 23.28
C THR A 12 -59.09 1.80 23.11
N ALA A 13 -58.05 2.57 22.78
CA ALA A 13 -56.64 2.19 22.94
C ALA A 13 -56.21 2.05 24.43
N PRO A 14 -55.30 1.13 24.74
CA PRO A 14 -54.52 1.12 25.98
C PRO A 14 -53.08 1.62 25.77
N ASP A 15 -52.53 2.35 26.74
CA ASP A 15 -51.08 2.57 26.84
C ASP A 15 -50.35 1.23 27.07
N VAL A 16 -49.32 0.96 26.27
CA VAL A 16 -48.31 -0.06 26.56
C VAL A 16 -46.93 0.50 26.20
N SER A 17 -46.21 0.99 27.20
CA SER A 17 -44.80 1.37 27.05
C SER A 17 -43.89 0.13 27.20
N PRO A 18 -43.10 -0.23 26.18
CA PRO A 18 -42.03 -1.22 26.34
C PRO A 18 -40.92 -0.62 27.20
N SER A 19 -40.42 -1.38 28.19
CA SER A 19 -39.49 -0.83 29.18
C SER A 19 -38.08 -0.58 28.61
N THR A 20 -37.62 0.68 28.65
CA THR A 20 -36.23 1.10 28.37
C THR A 20 -35.16 0.45 29.26
N GLN A 21 -35.54 -0.38 30.23
CA GLN A 21 -34.62 -1.10 31.10
C GLN A 21 -34.04 -2.40 30.48
N GLN A 22 -34.67 -3.02 29.48
CA GLN A 22 -34.12 -4.24 28.87
C GLN A 22 -32.88 -3.95 27.98
N TRP A 23 -32.85 -2.80 27.31
CA TRP A 23 -31.76 -2.38 26.41
C TRP A 23 -30.42 -2.08 27.10
N ARG A 24 -30.40 -1.92 28.43
CA ARG A 24 -29.16 -1.69 29.20
C ARG A 24 -28.31 -2.95 29.45
N THR A 25 -28.67 -4.07 28.80
CA THR A 25 -28.12 -5.41 29.08
C THR A 25 -27.06 -5.89 28.08
N PRO A 26 -27.18 -5.71 26.74
CA PRO A 26 -26.20 -6.20 25.76
C PRO A 26 -24.83 -5.55 25.95
N TRP A 27 -24.78 -4.21 25.92
CA TRP A 27 -23.59 -3.39 26.19
C TRP A 27 -22.79 -3.88 27.41
N ARG A 28 -23.47 -4.11 28.54
CA ARG A 28 -22.85 -4.55 29.80
C ARG A 28 -22.25 -5.96 29.78
N LYS A 29 -22.69 -6.86 28.89
CA LYS A 29 -22.05 -8.19 28.72
C LYS A 29 -20.66 -8.03 28.09
N LEU A 30 -20.56 -7.25 27.00
CA LEU A 30 -19.31 -7.01 26.28
C LEU A 30 -18.27 -6.29 27.15
N PHE A 31 -18.69 -5.28 27.91
CA PHE A 31 -17.79 -4.55 28.81
C PHE A 31 -17.17 -5.40 29.92
N TRP A 32 -17.83 -6.47 30.38
CA TRP A 32 -17.25 -7.33 31.42
C TRP A 32 -16.05 -8.14 30.89
N ALA A 33 -16.15 -8.67 29.65
CA ALA A 33 -15.08 -9.41 29.00
C ALA A 33 -13.85 -8.51 28.71
N ALA A 34 -14.09 -7.30 28.20
CA ALA A 34 -13.01 -6.32 27.96
C ALA A 34 -12.37 -5.79 29.26
N GLY A 35 -13.17 -5.61 30.31
CA GLY A 35 -12.72 -5.11 31.61
C GLY A 35 -11.76 -6.06 32.34
N GLU A 36 -12.02 -7.37 32.32
CA GLU A 36 -11.14 -8.36 32.98
C GLU A 36 -9.77 -8.46 32.28
N ALA A 37 -9.71 -8.33 30.95
CA ALA A 37 -8.45 -8.32 30.20
C ALA A 37 -7.56 -7.12 30.57
N ASN A 38 -8.12 -5.90 30.60
CA ASN A 38 -7.36 -4.69 30.93
C ASN A 38 -6.94 -4.60 32.41
N LEU A 39 -7.70 -5.22 33.33
CA LEU A 39 -7.28 -5.30 34.74
C LEU A 39 -6.08 -6.23 34.96
N LEU A 40 -5.93 -7.27 34.13
CA LEU A 40 -4.77 -8.18 34.19
C LEU A 40 -3.50 -7.56 33.61
N SER A 41 -3.61 -6.72 32.56
CA SER A 41 -2.45 -6.06 31.93
C SER A 41 -1.83 -4.99 32.84
N ASP A 42 -2.64 -4.08 33.42
CA ASP A 42 -2.14 -3.02 34.33
C ASP A 42 -1.60 -3.62 35.65
N ALA A 43 -2.20 -4.70 36.16
CA ALA A 43 -1.65 -5.44 37.29
C ALA A 43 -0.24 -6.00 36.99
N ALA A 44 -0.05 -6.60 35.82
CA ALA A 44 1.25 -7.10 35.37
C ALA A 44 2.27 -5.97 35.11
N TYR A 45 1.82 -4.80 34.66
CA TYR A 45 2.67 -3.62 34.43
C TYR A 45 3.17 -3.03 35.75
N ARG A 46 2.27 -2.80 36.71
CA ARG A 46 2.61 -2.25 38.05
C ARG A 46 3.53 -3.18 38.85
N ALA A 47 3.38 -4.50 38.71
CA ALA A 47 4.27 -5.46 39.34
C ALA A 47 5.73 -5.32 38.85
N ARG A 48 5.96 -5.13 37.54
CA ARG A 48 7.31 -5.00 36.96
C ARG A 48 7.98 -3.66 37.30
N TYR A 49 7.20 -2.60 37.57
CA TYR A 49 7.75 -1.27 37.87
C TYR A 49 8.29 -1.12 39.31
N LEU A 50 7.94 -2.02 40.23
CA LEU A 50 8.38 -1.97 41.63
C LEU A 50 9.72 -2.70 41.89
N ASP A 51 10.10 -3.67 41.06
CA ASP A 51 11.30 -4.52 41.28
C ASP A 51 12.62 -3.87 40.81
N ARG A 52 12.56 -2.80 40.00
CA ARG A 52 13.77 -2.12 39.47
C ARG A 52 14.35 -1.00 40.36
N ARG A 53 13.90 -0.83 41.61
CA ARG A 53 14.30 0.30 42.49
C ARG A 53 15.16 -0.05 43.71
N THR A 54 15.71 -1.26 43.78
CA THR A 54 16.34 -1.83 45.00
C THR A 54 17.78 -2.34 44.81
N ARG A 55 18.61 -1.71 43.95
CA ARG A 55 20.06 -2.01 43.85
C ARG A 55 20.93 -0.80 43.44
N ALA A 56 21.26 0.07 44.40
CA ALA A 56 22.40 1.00 44.32
C ALA A 56 22.81 1.49 45.72
N SER A 57 24.11 1.47 46.04
CA SER A 57 24.68 2.00 47.29
C SER A 57 26.22 2.05 47.21
N PRO A 58 26.92 2.85 48.04
CA PRO A 58 26.53 4.12 48.68
C PRO A 58 27.43 5.29 48.23
N SER A 59 27.08 6.53 48.62
CA SER A 59 27.99 7.69 48.53
C SER A 59 28.40 8.18 49.93
N HIS A 60 29.62 8.71 50.04
CA HIS A 60 30.19 9.25 51.27
C HIS A 60 29.88 10.75 51.45
N ASP A 61 29.80 11.17 52.71
CA ASP A 61 29.95 12.54 53.27
C ASP A 61 29.07 13.70 52.70
N GLY A 62 28.50 14.60 53.50
CA GLY A 62 28.36 14.67 54.95
C GLY A 62 28.00 16.10 55.44
N VAL A 63 27.33 16.21 56.60
CA VAL A 63 27.31 17.41 57.50
C VAL A 63 26.65 18.72 56.96
N SER A 64 25.73 19.46 57.62
CA SER A 64 24.89 19.24 58.82
C SER A 64 23.87 20.38 59.05
N ARG A 65 22.87 20.18 59.94
CA ARG A 65 22.05 21.19 60.69
C ARG A 65 21.08 22.07 59.85
N GLY A 66 19.93 22.52 60.36
CA GLY A 66 19.22 22.30 61.64
C GLY A 66 17.68 22.31 61.42
N LEU A 67 16.85 21.69 62.27
CA LEU A 67 16.18 22.33 63.43
C LEU A 67 15.48 23.66 63.07
N THR A 68 14.17 23.81 63.25
CA THR A 68 13.41 23.48 64.48
C THR A 68 12.09 22.73 64.31
N LYS A 69 11.69 21.96 65.34
CA LYS A 69 10.31 21.43 65.54
C LYS A 69 9.58 22.21 66.63
N ARG A 70 8.28 22.45 66.45
CA ARG A 70 7.21 22.45 67.49
C ARG A 70 5.86 22.66 66.78
N GLY A 71 4.78 21.97 67.12
CA GLY A 71 4.60 20.84 68.05
C GLY A 71 3.26 20.14 67.75
N GLY A 72 2.91 19.08 68.48
CA GLY A 72 1.62 18.39 68.23
C GLY A 72 1.17 17.41 69.31
N LYS A 73 -0.11 17.08 69.25
CA LYS A 73 -0.90 15.98 69.86
C LYS A 73 -2.19 15.91 69.01
N ARG A 74 -2.63 14.76 68.46
CA ARG A 74 -3.35 13.64 69.13
C ARG A 74 -4.57 14.16 69.91
N ARG A 75 -5.81 13.66 69.71
CA ARG A 75 -6.18 12.24 69.55
C ARG A 75 -7.59 11.98 68.96
N GLU A 76 -7.78 10.77 68.40
CA GLU A 76 -9.01 9.91 68.38
C GLU A 76 -10.42 10.43 67.97
N SER A 77 -10.83 10.02 66.75
CA SER A 77 -12.10 9.34 66.35
C SER A 77 -13.51 9.84 66.72
N ALA A 78 -14.31 10.22 65.70
CA ALA A 78 -15.74 9.84 65.50
C ALA A 78 -16.21 10.11 64.04
N PRO A 79 -17.18 9.35 63.47
CA PRO A 79 -17.81 9.60 62.15
C PRO A 79 -19.29 10.09 62.30
N PRO A 80 -20.08 10.21 61.21
CA PRO A 80 -19.84 10.94 59.97
C PRO A 80 -20.95 12.00 59.69
N THR A 81 -20.69 13.00 58.83
CA THR A 81 -21.75 13.84 58.25
C THR A 81 -21.59 14.00 56.74
N THR A 82 -22.65 13.69 56.01
CA THR A 82 -22.80 13.93 54.56
C THR A 82 -23.24 15.37 54.30
N GLY A 83 -22.99 15.89 53.08
CA GLY A 83 -23.55 17.19 52.64
C GLY A 83 -22.58 18.32 52.28
N ALA A 84 -21.29 18.07 52.02
CA ALA A 84 -20.32 19.14 51.70
C ALA A 84 -19.42 18.92 50.47
N ARG A 85 -19.52 17.80 49.74
CA ARG A 85 -18.59 17.48 48.63
C ARG A 85 -19.06 17.86 47.21
N SER A 86 -20.36 17.97 46.94
CA SER A 86 -20.89 18.24 45.59
C SER A 86 -20.41 19.58 45.00
N ALA A 87 -20.59 20.68 45.74
CA ALA A 87 -20.30 22.03 45.23
C ALA A 87 -18.80 22.26 44.90
N ARG A 88 -17.88 21.73 45.71
CA ARG A 88 -16.43 21.93 45.50
C ARG A 88 -15.85 21.14 44.32
N CYS A 89 -16.47 20.03 43.92
CA CYS A 89 -16.05 19.34 42.69
C CYS A 89 -16.48 20.11 41.44
N ARG A 90 -17.73 20.60 41.38
CA ARG A 90 -18.24 21.34 40.20
C ARG A 90 -17.40 22.58 39.87
N HIS A 91 -17.08 23.43 40.85
CA HIS A 91 -16.20 24.59 40.61
C HIS A 91 -14.77 24.22 40.20
N ARG A 92 -14.21 23.08 40.66
CA ARG A 92 -12.87 22.63 40.24
C ARG A 92 -12.85 21.94 38.86
N SER A 93 -14.00 21.49 38.37
CA SER A 93 -14.16 20.99 37.00
C SER A 93 -14.33 22.14 36.02
N ALA A 94 -15.24 23.09 36.31
CA ALA A 94 -15.49 24.25 35.46
C ALA A 94 -14.23 25.14 35.31
N ALA A 95 -13.49 25.38 36.41
CA ALA A 95 -12.24 26.13 36.37
C ALA A 95 -11.04 25.36 35.74
N LYS A 96 -11.27 24.13 35.27
CA LYS A 96 -10.33 23.40 34.40
C LYS A 96 -10.81 23.40 32.94
N ALA A 97 -12.10 23.17 32.69
CA ALA A 97 -12.66 23.26 31.33
C ALA A 97 -12.34 24.62 30.70
N ALA A 98 -12.57 25.71 31.45
CA ALA A 98 -12.28 27.07 31.00
C ALA A 98 -10.80 27.37 30.69
N THR A 99 -9.83 26.56 31.17
CA THR A 99 -8.43 26.68 30.73
C THR A 99 -8.16 25.87 29.46
N TRP A 100 -8.76 24.68 29.29
CA TRP A 100 -8.60 23.89 28.06
C TRP A 100 -9.25 24.56 26.84
N ASP A 101 -10.44 25.16 26.99
CA ASP A 101 -11.07 25.94 25.91
C ASP A 101 -10.18 27.12 25.48
N GLN A 102 -9.46 27.74 26.42
CA GLN A 102 -8.54 28.83 26.14
C GLN A 102 -7.23 28.32 25.50
N ASP A 103 -6.61 27.27 26.05
CA ASP A 103 -5.40 26.66 25.48
C ASP A 103 -5.65 26.16 24.03
N LEU A 104 -6.83 25.59 23.75
CA LEU A 104 -7.25 25.14 22.42
C LEU A 104 -7.58 26.33 21.49
N ALA A 105 -8.22 27.39 21.98
CA ALA A 105 -8.47 28.59 21.18
C ALA A 105 -7.16 29.31 20.82
N GLU A 106 -6.23 29.45 21.75
CA GLU A 106 -4.91 30.05 21.51
C GLU A 106 -4.07 29.20 20.54
N ALA A 107 -4.18 27.86 20.58
CA ALA A 107 -3.58 26.98 19.57
C ALA A 107 -4.20 27.21 18.18
N LEU A 108 -5.53 27.15 18.05
CA LEU A 108 -6.24 27.29 16.78
C LEU A 108 -6.07 28.69 16.14
N ASP A 109 -5.95 29.76 16.95
CA ASP A 109 -5.70 31.13 16.47
C ASP A 109 -4.21 31.43 16.22
N SER A 110 -3.28 30.57 16.67
CA SER A 110 -1.85 30.69 16.35
C SER A 110 -1.51 30.34 14.89
N GLY A 111 -2.41 29.63 14.20
CA GLY A 111 -2.30 29.33 12.77
C GLY A 111 -1.17 28.36 12.37
N GLY A 112 -0.66 27.55 13.31
CA GLY A 112 0.52 26.71 13.07
C GLY A 112 0.69 25.50 13.99
N SER A 113 -0.39 24.96 14.56
CA SER A 113 -0.37 23.70 15.32
C SER A 113 -0.27 22.48 14.40
N ASP A 114 0.68 21.57 14.69
CA ASP A 114 0.69 20.24 14.08
C ASP A 114 -0.48 19.40 14.60
N MET A 115 -1.09 18.58 13.74
CA MET A 115 -2.22 17.70 14.09
C MET A 115 -1.95 16.75 15.27
N GLU A 116 -0.69 16.37 15.51
CA GLU A 116 -0.31 15.55 16.68
C GLU A 116 -0.44 16.31 18.01
N MET A 117 -0.31 17.64 17.98
CA MET A 117 -0.48 18.50 19.14
C MET A 117 -1.96 18.65 19.50
N GLU A 118 -2.83 18.89 18.50
CA GLU A 118 -4.29 18.98 18.69
C GLU A 118 -4.89 17.66 19.21
N ARG A 119 -4.37 16.51 18.73
CA ARG A 119 -4.73 15.17 19.20
C ARG A 119 -4.41 14.90 20.67
N GLY A 120 -3.48 15.64 21.26
CA GLY A 120 -3.10 15.49 22.68
C GLY A 120 -3.92 16.33 23.67
N ILE A 121 -4.79 17.23 23.19
CA ILE A 121 -5.36 18.33 23.99
C ILE A 121 -6.84 18.14 24.34
N ALA A 122 -7.64 17.48 23.49
CA ALA A 122 -9.11 17.44 23.63
C ALA A 122 -9.66 16.07 24.08
N PRO A 123 -10.11 15.91 25.35
CA PRO A 123 -11.08 14.89 25.72
C PRO A 123 -12.50 15.31 25.30
N VAL A 124 -13.40 14.35 25.11
CA VAL A 124 -14.78 14.59 24.62
C VAL A 124 -15.54 15.57 25.54
N GLN A 125 -15.83 16.77 25.03
CA GLN A 125 -16.73 17.76 25.64
C GLN A 125 -17.50 18.52 24.54
N GLU A 126 -18.59 19.18 24.93
CA GLU A 126 -19.48 19.94 24.03
C GLU A 126 -18.77 21.16 23.43
N HIS A 127 -18.05 20.97 22.32
CA HIS A 127 -17.43 22.08 21.58
C HIS A 127 -18.50 23.04 21.04
N SER A 128 -18.23 24.34 21.16
CA SER A 128 -19.03 25.38 20.49
C SER A 128 -19.00 25.17 18.97
N ALA A 129 -20.07 25.56 18.26
CA ALA A 129 -20.14 25.41 16.80
C ALA A 129 -18.94 26.08 16.09
N GLN A 130 -18.45 27.21 16.61
CA GLN A 130 -17.27 27.91 16.09
C GLN A 130 -15.96 27.13 16.33
N HIS A 131 -15.79 26.48 17.48
CA HIS A 131 -14.63 25.63 17.75
C HIS A 131 -14.66 24.36 16.90
N ARG A 132 -15.84 23.71 16.79
CA ARG A 132 -16.07 22.56 15.91
C ARG A 132 -15.77 22.90 14.44
N ALA A 133 -16.24 24.05 13.97
CA ALA A 133 -15.94 24.54 12.63
C ALA A 133 -14.42 24.69 12.36
N LYS A 134 -13.66 25.31 13.29
CA LYS A 134 -12.19 25.38 13.17
C LYS A 134 -11.54 23.98 13.16
N MET A 135 -11.93 23.11 14.09
CA MET A 135 -11.40 21.74 14.22
C MET A 135 -11.64 20.90 12.97
N TRP A 136 -12.87 20.89 12.44
CA TRP A 136 -13.20 20.12 11.24
C TRP A 136 -12.48 20.70 10.01
N LYS A 137 -12.38 22.03 9.89
CA LYS A 137 -11.62 22.66 8.79
C LYS A 137 -10.12 22.32 8.84
N SER A 138 -9.53 22.17 10.04
CA SER A 138 -8.16 21.68 10.25
C SER A 138 -8.01 20.23 9.76
N ALA A 139 -8.78 19.30 10.34
CA ALA A 139 -8.64 17.86 10.08
C ALA A 139 -9.14 17.39 8.68
N LEU A 140 -9.99 18.18 8.02
CA LEU A 140 -10.34 18.03 6.60
C LEU A 140 -9.31 18.65 5.65
N ASN A 141 -8.30 19.36 6.17
CA ASN A 141 -7.31 20.14 5.41
C ASN A 141 -7.99 21.11 4.43
N VAL A 142 -8.86 21.98 4.95
CA VAL A 142 -9.55 23.05 4.20
C VAL A 142 -9.39 24.44 4.83
N SER A 143 -8.78 24.55 6.01
CA SER A 143 -8.36 25.82 6.60
C SER A 143 -7.53 26.64 5.59
N GLY A 144 -7.98 27.87 5.30
CA GLY A 144 -7.29 28.78 4.37
C GLY A 144 -7.45 28.46 2.88
N LYS A 145 -8.27 27.48 2.48
CA LYS A 145 -8.62 27.30 1.05
C LYS A 145 -9.42 28.48 0.53
N GLY A 146 -9.18 28.83 -0.72
CA GLY A 146 -9.96 29.84 -1.44
C GLY A 146 -11.39 29.40 -1.72
N ASP A 147 -12.19 30.33 -2.22
CA ASP A 147 -13.57 30.07 -2.62
C ASP A 147 -13.61 29.28 -3.94
N SER A 148 -13.88 27.98 -3.84
CA SER A 148 -14.03 27.08 -5.00
C SER A 148 -15.29 27.36 -5.84
N LEU A 149 -16.26 28.13 -5.34
CA LEU A 149 -17.46 28.55 -6.06
C LEU A 149 -17.25 29.85 -6.86
N SER A 150 -16.21 30.62 -6.55
CA SER A 150 -15.92 31.90 -7.21
C SER A 150 -15.75 31.89 -8.75
N PRO A 151 -15.34 30.80 -9.44
CA PRO A 151 -15.33 30.76 -10.91
C PRO A 151 -16.65 30.28 -11.53
N TRP A 152 -17.68 29.96 -10.73
CA TRP A 152 -18.97 29.49 -11.20
C TRP A 152 -19.99 30.63 -11.33
N ASP A 153 -20.83 30.56 -12.35
CA ASP A 153 -21.91 31.52 -12.63
C ASP A 153 -23.11 31.43 -11.66
N GLY A 154 -23.16 30.40 -10.81
CA GLY A 154 -24.28 30.14 -9.88
C GLY A 154 -25.55 29.63 -10.55
N ILE A 155 -25.52 29.27 -11.84
CA ILE A 155 -26.71 28.86 -12.59
C ILE A 155 -27.10 27.41 -12.22
N LEU A 156 -28.34 27.25 -11.76
CA LEU A 156 -28.98 25.99 -11.38
C LEU A 156 -29.83 25.45 -12.55
N ASP A 157 -29.21 24.67 -13.44
CA ASP A 157 -29.74 24.29 -14.76
C ASP A 157 -29.57 22.79 -15.11
N LEU A 158 -29.29 21.92 -14.13
CA LEU A 158 -29.15 20.50 -14.39
C LEU A 158 -30.48 19.86 -14.84
N PRO A 159 -30.48 18.82 -15.71
CA PRO A 159 -31.70 18.09 -16.08
C PRO A 159 -32.50 17.57 -14.87
N GLU A 160 -31.79 17.21 -13.80
CA GLU A 160 -32.32 16.73 -12.52
C GLU A 160 -32.47 17.81 -11.44
N GLN A 161 -32.35 19.11 -11.75
CA GLN A 161 -32.36 20.20 -10.76
C GLN A 161 -33.57 20.15 -9.81
N THR A 162 -34.77 19.85 -10.35
CA THR A 162 -36.01 19.70 -9.57
C THR A 162 -35.92 18.60 -8.50
N LEU A 163 -35.15 17.53 -8.76
CA LEU A 163 -34.89 16.46 -7.77
C LEU A 163 -33.93 16.95 -6.68
N ILE A 164 -32.87 17.68 -7.06
CA ILE A 164 -31.93 18.30 -6.11
C ILE A 164 -32.68 19.27 -5.19
N HIS A 165 -33.49 20.16 -5.75
CA HIS A 165 -34.32 21.11 -5.00
C HIS A 165 -35.24 20.41 -4.00
N ASN A 166 -36.06 19.45 -4.46
CA ASN A 166 -36.99 18.71 -3.61
C ASN A 166 -36.28 17.95 -2.46
N ARG A 167 -35.10 17.37 -2.71
CA ARG A 167 -34.31 16.66 -1.69
C ARG A 167 -33.60 17.63 -0.73
N SER A 168 -33.29 18.83 -1.18
CA SER A 168 -32.73 19.92 -0.35
C SER A 168 -33.81 20.48 0.58
N GLN A 169 -35.00 20.79 0.08
CA GLN A 169 -36.14 21.21 0.90
C GLN A 169 -36.50 20.16 1.95
N GLN A 170 -36.65 18.89 1.55
CA GLN A 170 -36.95 17.78 2.46
C GLN A 170 -35.92 17.62 3.60
N LEU A 171 -34.65 17.97 3.35
CA LEU A 171 -33.61 17.95 4.39
C LEU A 171 -33.81 19.08 5.41
N ILE A 172 -34.09 20.30 4.94
CA ILE A 172 -34.22 21.47 5.81
C ILE A 172 -35.54 21.46 6.59
N ASP A 173 -36.61 20.93 5.99
CA ASP A 173 -37.89 20.67 6.67
C ASP A 173 -37.71 19.77 7.92
N GLN A 174 -36.78 18.81 7.86
CA GLN A 174 -36.45 17.92 8.99
C GLN A 174 -35.64 18.60 10.10
N LEU A 175 -35.11 19.81 9.89
CA LEU A 175 -34.39 20.58 10.89
C LEU A 175 -35.29 21.51 11.71
N GLY A 176 -36.54 21.76 11.26
CA GLY A 176 -37.54 22.53 12.02
C GLY A 176 -37.19 24.02 12.22
N LEU A 177 -36.50 24.63 11.26
CA LEU A 177 -36.03 26.02 11.28
C LEU A 177 -37.15 27.02 10.91
N SER A 178 -36.86 28.33 11.02
CA SER A 178 -37.79 29.37 10.56
C SER A 178 -37.86 29.45 9.02
N GLU A 179 -38.94 30.02 8.48
CA GLU A 179 -39.17 30.08 7.02
C GLU A 179 -38.07 30.87 6.28
N GLU A 180 -37.54 31.95 6.87
CA GLU A 180 -36.47 32.76 6.28
C GLU A 180 -35.12 32.01 6.29
N GLU A 181 -34.73 31.45 7.44
CA GLU A 181 -33.49 30.64 7.57
C GLU A 181 -33.53 29.38 6.68
N SER A 182 -34.71 28.78 6.54
CA SER A 182 -34.94 27.61 5.69
C SER A 182 -34.63 27.89 4.21
N SER A 183 -35.13 29.02 3.69
CA SER A 183 -34.94 29.39 2.28
C SER A 183 -33.46 29.57 1.90
N ASP A 184 -32.67 30.26 2.73
CA ASP A 184 -31.25 30.47 2.47
C ASP A 184 -30.46 29.15 2.56
N MET A 185 -30.77 28.29 3.54
CA MET A 185 -30.11 27.00 3.70
C MET A 185 -30.44 26.01 2.57
N VAL A 186 -31.66 26.02 2.03
CA VAL A 186 -32.01 25.26 0.81
C VAL A 186 -31.18 25.75 -0.38
N SER A 187 -31.03 27.07 -0.58
CA SER A 187 -30.20 27.64 -1.64
C SER A 187 -28.73 27.22 -1.53
N ASP A 188 -28.17 27.19 -0.32
CA ASP A 188 -26.80 26.75 -0.06
C ASP A 188 -26.60 25.26 -0.38
N VAL A 189 -27.48 24.38 0.11
CA VAL A 189 -27.43 22.92 -0.16
C VAL A 189 -27.56 22.63 -1.64
N GLU A 190 -28.55 23.24 -2.31
CA GLU A 190 -28.80 23.06 -3.73
C GLU A 190 -27.62 23.54 -4.58
N SER A 191 -27.02 24.68 -4.22
CA SER A 191 -25.82 25.21 -4.88
C SER A 191 -24.61 24.28 -4.75
N VAL A 192 -24.38 23.74 -3.56
CA VAL A 192 -23.25 22.84 -3.27
C VAL A 192 -23.36 21.53 -4.06
N ILE A 193 -24.55 20.92 -4.11
CA ILE A 193 -24.78 19.69 -4.90
C ILE A 193 -24.65 19.97 -6.39
N THR A 194 -25.29 21.03 -6.89
CA THR A 194 -25.28 21.39 -8.33
C THR A 194 -23.86 21.66 -8.83
N PHE A 195 -23.06 22.41 -8.08
CA PHE A 195 -21.66 22.66 -8.44
C PHE A 195 -20.79 21.40 -8.36
N TYR A 196 -21.04 20.49 -7.40
CA TYR A 196 -20.33 19.20 -7.35
C TYR A 196 -20.65 18.34 -8.58
N CYS A 197 -21.92 18.24 -8.98
CA CYS A 197 -22.34 17.56 -10.20
C CYS A 197 -21.68 18.15 -11.45
N LYS A 198 -21.75 19.49 -11.63
CA LYS A 198 -21.09 20.20 -12.76
C LYS A 198 -19.57 19.99 -12.78
N SER A 199 -18.88 20.17 -11.65
CA SER A 199 -17.41 20.09 -11.57
C SER A 199 -16.84 18.67 -11.64
N ARG A 200 -17.67 17.64 -11.40
CA ARG A 200 -17.29 16.22 -11.53
C ARG A 200 -17.83 15.51 -12.76
N ASN A 201 -18.78 16.12 -13.48
CA ASN A 201 -19.56 15.46 -14.54
C ASN A 201 -20.26 14.18 -14.04
N ILE A 202 -21.00 14.31 -12.92
CA ILE A 202 -21.76 13.23 -12.27
C ILE A 202 -23.22 13.67 -12.13
N THR A 203 -24.15 12.85 -12.63
CA THR A 203 -25.61 13.03 -12.48
C THR A 203 -26.06 12.75 -11.04
N PHE A 204 -26.97 13.56 -10.50
CA PHE A 204 -27.57 13.33 -9.19
C PHE A 204 -28.79 12.39 -9.28
N THR A 205 -28.76 11.29 -8.54
CA THR A 205 -29.84 10.27 -8.54
C THR A 205 -30.53 10.17 -7.17
N PRO A 206 -31.80 9.67 -7.09
CA PRO A 206 -32.61 9.75 -5.86
C PRO A 206 -32.05 8.98 -4.66
N ASP A 207 -31.24 7.96 -4.93
CA ASP A 207 -30.56 7.06 -3.99
C ASP A 207 -29.31 7.67 -3.35
N LEU A 208 -28.78 8.79 -3.86
CA LEU A 208 -27.60 9.44 -3.29
C LEU A 208 -27.90 10.06 -1.93
N SER A 209 -27.16 9.62 -0.91
CA SER A 209 -27.28 10.14 0.46
C SER A 209 -26.63 11.52 0.67
N TRP A 210 -26.15 12.20 -0.39
CA TRP A 210 -25.36 13.44 -0.30
C TRP A 210 -26.03 14.60 0.48
N PRO A 211 -27.36 14.84 0.40
CA PRO A 211 -28.00 15.84 1.24
C PRO A 211 -27.79 15.55 2.74
N HIS A 212 -27.80 14.28 3.15
CA HIS A 212 -27.55 13.90 4.53
C HIS A 212 -26.10 14.18 4.96
N LEU A 213 -25.10 14.07 4.08
CA LEU A 213 -23.72 14.49 4.38
C LEU A 213 -23.59 16.00 4.67
N LEU A 214 -24.50 16.82 4.15
CA LEU A 214 -24.54 18.26 4.44
C LEU A 214 -25.20 18.57 5.79
N LYS A 215 -26.13 17.72 6.27
CA LYS A 215 -26.83 17.85 7.57
C LYS A 215 -25.91 18.23 8.75
N PRO A 216 -24.81 17.52 9.05
CA PRO A 216 -23.91 17.91 10.14
C PRO A 216 -23.07 19.16 9.83
N LEU A 217 -22.73 19.42 8.56
CA LEU A 217 -21.95 20.59 8.14
C LEU A 217 -22.75 21.89 8.23
N LEU A 218 -24.06 21.83 7.96
CA LEU A 218 -24.99 22.95 8.13
C LEU A 218 -25.07 23.41 9.59
N GLY A 219 -25.00 22.48 10.55
CA GLY A 219 -24.94 22.77 11.99
C GLY A 219 -23.69 23.54 12.45
N LEU A 220 -22.71 23.76 11.57
CA LEU A 220 -21.51 24.57 11.82
C LEU A 220 -21.68 26.04 11.39
N LEU A 221 -22.76 26.38 10.68
CA LEU A 221 -23.04 27.72 10.14
C LEU A 221 -21.86 28.29 9.31
N LEU A 222 -21.29 27.43 8.44
CA LEU A 222 -20.20 27.79 7.53
C LEU A 222 -20.71 28.64 6.35
N PRO A 223 -19.90 29.58 5.81
CA PRO A 223 -20.14 30.17 4.50
C PRO A 223 -20.24 29.10 3.40
N ARG A 224 -21.09 29.31 2.39
CA ARG A 224 -21.31 28.40 1.24
C ARG A 224 -20.02 27.82 0.62
N SER A 225 -18.96 28.63 0.53
CA SER A 225 -17.65 28.25 0.00
C SER A 225 -16.89 27.28 0.91
N ASP A 226 -16.91 27.51 2.23
CA ASP A 226 -16.39 26.59 3.23
C ASP A 226 -17.25 25.31 3.33
N LEU A 227 -18.57 25.43 3.21
CA LEU A 227 -19.51 24.31 3.16
C LEU A 227 -19.19 23.38 1.98
N TYR A 228 -18.99 23.93 0.77
CA TYR A 228 -18.51 23.17 -0.39
C TYR A 228 -17.14 22.55 -0.14
N ASN A 229 -16.17 23.32 0.38
CA ASN A 229 -14.82 22.82 0.63
C ASN A 229 -14.81 21.64 1.63
N CYS A 230 -15.60 21.72 2.70
CA CYS A 230 -15.80 20.64 3.66
C CYS A 230 -16.51 19.43 3.04
N PHE A 231 -17.62 19.64 2.31
CA PHE A 231 -18.34 18.57 1.61
C PHE A 231 -17.45 17.82 0.62
N TYR A 232 -16.71 18.56 -0.23
CA TYR A 232 -15.74 17.99 -1.16
C TYR A 232 -14.63 17.22 -0.43
N ALA A 233 -14.12 17.73 0.70
CA ALA A 233 -13.12 17.00 1.49
C ALA A 233 -13.68 15.69 2.05
N VAL A 234 -14.90 15.70 2.59
CA VAL A 234 -15.57 14.48 3.11
C VAL A 234 -15.81 13.47 1.99
N MET A 235 -16.40 13.91 0.87
CA MET A 235 -16.69 13.09 -0.31
C MET A 235 -15.47 12.38 -0.90
N ASN A 236 -14.28 13.00 -0.90
CA ASN A 236 -13.08 12.40 -1.49
C ASN A 236 -12.21 11.63 -0.47
N LYS A 237 -12.32 11.93 0.83
CA LYS A 237 -11.49 11.33 1.89
C LYS A 237 -12.18 10.15 2.59
N TYR A 238 -13.49 10.23 2.86
CA TYR A 238 -14.19 9.29 3.75
C TYR A 238 -15.35 8.53 3.10
N ILE A 239 -15.87 8.99 1.95
CA ILE A 239 -16.86 8.24 1.19
C ILE A 239 -16.12 7.36 0.17
N PRO A 240 -16.36 6.04 0.13
CA PRO A 240 -15.77 5.19 -0.90
C PRO A 240 -16.30 5.52 -2.29
N ARG A 241 -15.46 5.31 -3.31
CA ARG A 241 -15.92 5.16 -4.69
C ARG A 241 -16.84 3.95 -4.79
N GLU A 242 -17.75 3.96 -5.76
CA GLU A 242 -18.69 2.86 -6.00
C GLU A 242 -19.54 2.52 -4.75
N CYS A 243 -19.93 3.54 -3.98
CA CYS A 243 -20.95 3.44 -2.93
C CYS A 243 -22.36 3.31 -3.54
N VAL A 244 -22.55 2.27 -4.37
CA VAL A 244 -23.74 1.94 -5.15
C VAL A 244 -24.17 0.49 -4.86
N PRO A 245 -25.39 0.05 -5.24
CA PRO A 245 -25.80 -1.35 -5.07
C PRO A 245 -24.83 -2.35 -5.73
N ASN A 246 -24.53 -3.46 -5.06
CA ASN A 246 -23.45 -4.42 -5.37
C ASN A 246 -22.04 -3.80 -5.55
N GLY A 247 -21.78 -2.59 -5.03
CA GLY A 247 -20.48 -1.94 -5.11
C GLY A 247 -19.39 -2.63 -4.29
N ARG A 248 -18.13 -2.52 -4.75
CA ARG A 248 -16.94 -3.09 -4.09
C ARG A 248 -16.82 -2.80 -2.57
N PRO A 249 -17.20 -1.61 -2.03
CA PRO A 249 -17.17 -1.36 -0.59
C PRO A 249 -18.05 -2.33 0.23
N PHE A 250 -19.20 -2.74 -0.30
CA PHE A 250 -20.13 -3.64 0.39
C PHE A 250 -19.66 -5.09 0.36
N HIS A 251 -18.96 -5.50 -0.71
CA HIS A 251 -18.24 -6.77 -0.72
C HIS A 251 -17.11 -6.79 0.31
N LEU A 252 -16.31 -5.72 0.44
CA LEU A 252 -15.28 -5.62 1.48
C LEU A 252 -15.88 -5.70 2.89
N TYR A 253 -17.01 -5.02 3.12
CA TYR A 253 -17.71 -5.08 4.40
C TYR A 253 -18.33 -6.45 4.69
N ARG A 254 -18.87 -7.16 3.68
CA ARG A 254 -19.30 -8.57 3.83
C ARG A 254 -18.13 -9.46 4.28
N LEU A 255 -16.95 -9.30 3.67
CA LEU A 255 -15.74 -10.05 4.06
C LEU A 255 -15.30 -9.74 5.49
N LEU A 256 -15.39 -8.48 5.93
CA LEU A 256 -15.10 -8.08 7.31
C LEU A 256 -16.11 -8.70 8.30
N LEU A 257 -17.40 -8.68 7.98
CA LEU A 257 -18.45 -9.30 8.79
C LEU A 257 -18.25 -10.81 8.88
N GLN A 258 -17.94 -11.46 7.76
CA GLN A 258 -17.63 -12.90 7.69
C GLN A 258 -16.39 -13.29 8.51
N TYR A 259 -15.42 -12.38 8.64
CA TYR A 259 -14.18 -12.59 9.38
C TYR A 259 -14.38 -12.59 10.91
N HIS A 260 -15.29 -11.77 11.42
CA HIS A 260 -15.52 -11.60 12.87
C HIS A 260 -16.82 -12.24 13.37
N GLU A 261 -17.86 -12.30 12.54
CA GLU A 261 -19.19 -12.85 12.87
C GLU A 261 -19.69 -13.77 11.74
N PRO A 262 -19.00 -14.90 11.48
CA PRO A 262 -19.33 -15.81 10.37
C PRO A 262 -20.75 -16.37 10.47
N GLU A 263 -21.26 -16.56 11.68
CA GLU A 263 -22.65 -16.98 11.97
C GLU A 263 -23.68 -15.96 11.47
N LEU A 264 -23.46 -14.67 11.76
CA LEU A 264 -24.35 -13.58 11.35
C LEU A 264 -24.25 -13.33 9.84
N CYS A 265 -23.05 -13.40 9.27
CA CYS A 265 -22.86 -13.35 7.82
C CYS A 265 -23.61 -14.49 7.12
N SER A 266 -23.43 -15.73 7.60
CA SER A 266 -24.10 -16.93 7.05
C SER A 266 -25.64 -16.84 7.11
N PHE A 267 -26.21 -16.28 8.18
CA PHE A 267 -27.64 -16.00 8.27
C PHE A 267 -28.12 -15.00 7.21
N LEU A 268 -27.42 -13.86 7.08
CA LEU A 268 -27.76 -12.81 6.11
C LEU A 268 -27.58 -13.31 4.66
N ASP A 269 -26.48 -13.98 4.35
CA ASP A 269 -26.22 -14.59 3.04
C ASP A 269 -27.29 -15.64 2.69
N THR A 270 -27.72 -16.47 3.66
CA THR A 270 -28.82 -17.45 3.48
C THR A 270 -30.16 -16.78 3.20
N LYS A 271 -30.47 -15.67 3.89
CA LYS A 271 -31.65 -14.82 3.62
C LYS A 271 -31.48 -13.93 2.36
N LYS A 272 -30.32 -13.98 1.68
CA LYS A 272 -29.92 -13.12 0.54
C LYS A 272 -30.00 -11.62 0.87
N ILE A 273 -29.58 -11.24 2.07
CA ILE A 273 -29.47 -9.85 2.53
C ILE A 273 -28.01 -9.42 2.39
N THR A 274 -27.70 -8.76 1.27
CA THR A 274 -26.37 -8.21 1.00
C THR A 274 -26.19 -6.85 1.69
N PRO A 275 -24.96 -6.44 2.07
CA PRO A 275 -24.82 -5.26 2.94
C PRO A 275 -25.18 -3.92 2.30
N ASP A 276 -25.15 -3.81 0.98
CA ASP A 276 -25.68 -2.67 0.25
C ASP A 276 -27.19 -2.49 0.49
N SER A 277 -27.95 -3.58 0.71
CA SER A 277 -29.40 -3.53 0.89
C SER A 277 -29.87 -3.01 2.26
N TYR A 278 -28.96 -2.64 3.17
CA TYR A 278 -29.30 -2.00 4.45
C TYR A 278 -28.27 -0.95 4.92
N ALA A 279 -27.02 -1.03 4.46
CA ALA A 279 -25.94 -0.13 4.88
C ALA A 279 -25.47 0.86 3.81
N ILE A 280 -26.10 0.91 2.62
CA ILE A 280 -25.74 1.91 1.59
C ILE A 280 -25.87 3.35 2.13
N ASN A 281 -26.95 3.65 2.85
CA ASN A 281 -27.13 4.94 3.51
C ASN A 281 -26.25 5.12 4.75
N TRP A 282 -25.86 4.05 5.45
CA TRP A 282 -24.90 4.15 6.57
C TRP A 282 -23.55 4.68 6.07
N LEU A 283 -23.03 4.06 5.01
CA LEU A 283 -21.74 4.37 4.39
C LEU A 283 -21.79 5.69 3.61
N GLY A 284 -22.81 5.86 2.76
CA GLY A 284 -23.00 7.06 1.91
C GLY A 284 -23.35 8.34 2.66
N SER A 285 -23.79 8.25 3.93
CA SER A 285 -24.08 9.42 4.78
C SER A 285 -23.20 9.53 6.04
N LEU A 286 -22.28 8.59 6.27
CA LEU A 286 -21.56 8.44 7.55
C LEU A 286 -22.54 8.52 8.75
N PHE A 287 -23.57 7.66 8.68
CA PHE A 287 -24.74 7.54 9.57
C PHE A 287 -25.68 8.75 9.74
N SER A 288 -25.34 9.94 9.23
CA SER A 288 -26.12 11.19 9.44
C SER A 288 -27.57 11.15 8.95
N SER A 289 -27.90 10.24 8.04
CA SER A 289 -29.28 9.97 7.58
C SER A 289 -30.18 9.34 8.65
N HIS A 290 -29.61 8.56 9.58
CA HIS A 290 -30.34 7.77 10.58
C HIS A 290 -30.14 8.28 12.01
N CYS A 291 -28.94 8.79 12.33
CA CYS A 291 -28.65 9.30 13.67
C CYS A 291 -29.29 10.68 13.94
N LEU A 292 -29.56 10.95 15.22
CA LEU A 292 -29.93 12.29 15.69
C LEU A 292 -28.78 13.30 15.46
N PRO A 293 -29.06 14.61 15.36
CA PRO A 293 -28.04 15.63 15.07
C PRO A 293 -26.85 15.60 16.05
N ASP A 294 -27.12 15.55 17.35
CA ASP A 294 -26.09 15.59 18.40
C ASP A 294 -25.19 14.34 18.36
N VAL A 295 -25.81 13.17 18.15
CA VAL A 295 -25.13 11.88 17.99
C VAL A 295 -24.26 11.88 16.71
N THR A 296 -24.78 12.47 15.63
CA THR A 296 -24.03 12.65 14.38
C THR A 296 -22.82 13.58 14.59
N GLN A 297 -22.97 14.69 15.31
CA GLN A 297 -21.86 15.61 15.61
C GLN A 297 -20.78 14.92 16.46
N ALA A 298 -21.16 14.22 17.53
CA ALA A 298 -20.21 13.49 18.38
C ALA A 298 -19.47 12.38 17.61
N LEU A 299 -20.18 11.64 16.74
CA LEU A 299 -19.58 10.63 15.86
C LEU A 299 -18.59 11.26 14.87
N TRP A 300 -18.98 12.36 14.22
CA TRP A 300 -18.13 13.04 13.23
C TRP A 300 -16.93 13.77 13.87
N ASP A 301 -17.07 14.32 15.08
CA ASP A 301 -15.97 14.92 15.86
C ASP A 301 -14.83 13.90 16.01
N LEU A 302 -15.11 12.71 16.53
CA LEU A 302 -14.12 11.64 16.66
C LEU A 302 -13.67 11.10 15.30
N TYR A 303 -14.58 10.85 14.36
CA TYR A 303 -14.26 10.24 13.07
C TYR A 303 -13.29 11.09 12.23
N ILE A 304 -13.55 12.41 12.17
CA ILE A 304 -12.74 13.34 11.40
C ILE A 304 -11.37 13.56 12.08
N GLN A 305 -11.32 13.62 13.43
CA GLN A 305 -10.08 13.77 14.20
C GLN A 305 -9.16 12.53 14.10
N GLN A 306 -9.73 11.32 14.13
CA GLN A 306 -9.01 10.05 13.91
C GLN A 306 -8.45 9.97 12.49
N GLY A 307 -9.23 10.35 11.48
CA GLY A 307 -8.76 10.56 10.12
C GLY A 307 -8.49 9.30 9.29
N ASP A 308 -8.90 8.12 9.77
CA ASP A 308 -8.82 6.84 9.04
C ASP A 308 -10.12 6.55 8.26
N PRO A 309 -10.11 6.55 6.91
CA PRO A 309 -11.29 6.25 6.11
C PRO A 309 -11.84 4.83 6.26
N PHE A 310 -11.02 3.88 6.74
CA PHE A 310 -11.46 2.50 6.92
C PHE A 310 -12.19 2.27 8.25
N LEU A 311 -12.14 3.22 9.19
CA LEU A 311 -12.78 3.09 10.50
C LEU A 311 -14.31 2.97 10.38
N ILE A 312 -14.93 3.51 9.32
CA ILE A 312 -16.38 3.37 9.05
C ILE A 312 -16.82 1.91 9.00
N PHE A 313 -16.06 1.01 8.36
CA PHE A 313 -16.40 -0.40 8.26
C PHE A 313 -16.43 -1.10 9.64
N PHE A 314 -15.61 -0.62 10.59
CA PHE A 314 -15.60 -1.14 11.96
C PHE A 314 -16.70 -0.53 12.83
N LEU A 315 -17.07 0.74 12.62
CA LEU A 315 -18.25 1.35 13.24
C LEU A 315 -19.53 0.62 12.78
N MET A 316 -19.66 0.36 11.47
CA MET A 316 -20.75 -0.43 10.89
C MET A 316 -20.81 -1.85 11.49
N LEU A 317 -19.64 -2.51 11.60
CA LEU A 317 -19.53 -3.85 12.20
C LEU A 317 -20.03 -3.86 13.65
N VAL A 318 -19.60 -2.92 14.50
CA VAL A 318 -20.00 -2.90 15.92
C VAL A 318 -21.51 -2.66 16.09
N ILE A 319 -22.11 -1.78 15.30
CA ILE A 319 -23.58 -1.58 15.29
C ILE A 319 -24.29 -2.89 14.96
N LEU A 320 -23.81 -3.62 13.96
CA LEU A 320 -24.40 -4.88 13.51
C LEU A 320 -24.16 -6.05 14.49
N VAL A 321 -22.99 -6.11 15.13
CA VAL A 321 -22.64 -7.06 16.21
C VAL A 321 -23.55 -6.85 17.43
N ASN A 322 -23.77 -5.61 17.85
CA ASN A 322 -24.62 -5.30 19.01
C ASN A 322 -26.08 -5.75 18.78
N ALA A 323 -26.52 -5.74 17.51
CA ALA A 323 -27.82 -6.24 17.08
C ALA A 323 -27.89 -7.78 16.89
N LYS A 324 -26.79 -8.53 17.01
CA LYS A 324 -26.71 -9.96 16.67
C LYS A 324 -27.76 -10.85 17.36
N GLU A 325 -27.93 -10.71 18.69
CA GLU A 325 -28.92 -11.50 19.45
C GLU A 325 -30.36 -11.24 18.93
N THR A 326 -30.65 -10.02 18.45
CA THR A 326 -31.95 -9.66 17.86
C THR A 326 -32.09 -10.15 16.43
N ILE A 327 -31.08 -9.97 15.56
CA ILE A 327 -31.17 -10.39 14.15
C ILE A 327 -31.36 -11.91 14.04
N LEU A 328 -30.62 -12.68 14.84
CA LEU A 328 -30.72 -14.14 14.87
C LEU A 328 -32.03 -14.64 15.53
N SER A 329 -32.77 -13.80 16.27
CA SER A 329 -34.11 -14.20 16.77
C SER A 329 -35.21 -14.09 15.71
N GLN A 330 -35.00 -13.32 14.64
CA GLN A 330 -35.98 -13.07 13.58
C GLN A 330 -35.92 -14.11 12.44
N GLU A 331 -35.65 -15.39 12.75
CA GLU A 331 -35.58 -16.45 11.72
C GLU A 331 -36.88 -16.56 10.89
N GLY A 332 -38.03 -16.27 11.50
CA GLY A 332 -39.35 -16.34 10.87
C GLY A 332 -39.73 -15.16 9.97
N ASP A 333 -39.08 -14.00 10.13
CA ASP A 333 -39.48 -12.74 9.46
C ASP A 333 -39.11 -12.74 7.96
N CYS A 334 -39.82 -11.94 7.15
CA CYS A 334 -39.49 -11.80 5.74
C CYS A 334 -38.21 -10.97 5.53
N LYS A 335 -37.58 -11.09 4.36
CA LYS A 335 -36.34 -10.38 4.02
C LYS A 335 -36.49 -8.87 4.19
N GLU A 336 -37.64 -8.35 3.77
CA GLU A 336 -37.98 -6.92 3.71
C GLU A 336 -38.29 -6.32 5.09
N GLU A 337 -38.66 -7.14 6.07
CA GLU A 337 -38.79 -6.73 7.48
C GLU A 337 -37.43 -6.69 8.16
N ILE A 338 -36.62 -7.74 7.98
CA ILE A 338 -35.25 -7.80 8.52
C ILE A 338 -34.40 -6.64 7.98
N ILE A 339 -34.52 -6.28 6.70
CA ILE A 339 -33.84 -5.11 6.12
C ILE A 339 -34.24 -3.80 6.82
N LYS A 340 -35.54 -3.54 7.05
CA LYS A 340 -35.99 -2.30 7.71
C LYS A 340 -35.53 -2.22 9.16
N ILE A 341 -35.50 -3.35 9.85
CA ILE A 341 -34.94 -3.46 11.21
C ILE A 341 -33.44 -3.16 11.18
N LEU A 342 -32.71 -3.71 10.19
CA LEU A 342 -31.30 -3.44 9.98
C LEU A 342 -31.03 -1.96 9.74
N GLU A 343 -31.63 -1.36 8.70
CA GLU A 343 -31.45 0.06 8.33
C GLU A 343 -31.57 1.00 9.55
N ALA A 344 -32.55 0.75 10.42
CA ALA A 344 -32.87 1.57 11.58
C ALA A 344 -31.84 1.53 12.73
N PHE A 345 -30.95 0.54 12.84
CA PHE A 345 -30.11 0.37 14.04
C PHE A 345 -29.28 1.61 14.46
N PRO A 346 -28.67 2.42 13.56
CA PRO A 346 -27.92 3.61 13.98
C PRO A 346 -28.80 4.71 14.61
N SER A 347 -30.12 4.67 14.41
CA SER A 347 -31.05 5.60 15.09
C SER A 347 -31.26 5.29 16.58
N LEU A 348 -30.79 4.12 17.05
CA LEU A 348 -30.85 3.70 18.45
C LEU A 348 -29.63 4.12 19.28
N LEU A 349 -28.61 4.74 18.66
CA LEU A 349 -27.42 5.23 19.35
C LEU A 349 -27.72 6.52 20.11
N GLU A 350 -27.39 6.56 21.40
CA GLU A 350 -27.37 7.79 22.20
C GLU A 350 -25.96 8.41 22.20
N SER A 351 -25.82 9.68 22.62
CA SER A 351 -24.50 10.35 22.64
C SER A 351 -23.55 9.76 23.69
N GLU A 352 -24.06 9.04 24.70
CA GLU A 352 -23.22 8.28 25.66
C GLU A 352 -22.61 7.00 25.08
N ASP A 353 -23.15 6.44 23.98
CA ASP A 353 -22.62 5.21 23.36
C ASP A 353 -21.37 5.44 22.48
N ILE A 354 -21.07 6.70 22.11
CA ILE A 354 -20.11 7.02 21.05
C ILE A 354 -18.64 6.70 21.43
N GLU A 355 -18.23 6.94 22.68
CA GLU A 355 -16.86 6.62 23.13
C GLU A 355 -16.60 5.10 23.13
N ASP A 356 -17.60 4.32 23.55
CA ASP A 356 -17.56 2.86 23.55
C ASP A 356 -17.65 2.27 22.14
N LEU A 357 -18.48 2.84 21.25
CA LEU A 357 -18.57 2.47 19.83
C LEU A 357 -17.21 2.61 19.12
N PHE A 358 -16.50 3.71 19.35
CA PHE A 358 -15.15 3.90 18.79
C PHE A 358 -14.12 2.95 19.43
N SER A 359 -14.20 2.72 20.74
CA SER A 359 -13.31 1.80 21.45
C SER A 359 -13.46 0.34 20.96
N LEU A 360 -14.71 -0.11 20.73
CA LEU A 360 -15.00 -1.41 20.14
C LEU A 360 -14.57 -1.49 18.66
N ALA A 361 -14.79 -0.43 17.88
CA ALA A 361 -14.34 -0.38 16.49
C ALA A 361 -12.80 -0.47 16.37
N GLN A 362 -12.07 0.19 17.28
CA GLN A 362 -10.61 0.07 17.38
C GLN A 362 -10.16 -1.32 17.86
N TYR A 363 -10.89 -1.97 18.78
CA TYR A 363 -10.63 -3.36 19.17
C TYR A 363 -10.76 -4.32 17.97
N TYR A 364 -11.88 -4.27 17.23
CA TYR A 364 -12.05 -5.08 16.03
C TYR A 364 -11.01 -4.76 14.95
N GLN A 365 -10.63 -3.49 14.78
CA GLN A 365 -9.55 -3.08 13.87
C GLN A 365 -8.19 -3.69 14.29
N SER A 366 -7.87 -3.73 15.59
CA SER A 366 -6.63 -4.36 16.11
C SER A 366 -6.58 -5.88 15.90
N LYS A 367 -7.75 -6.51 15.77
CA LYS A 367 -7.95 -7.94 15.46
C LYS A 367 -8.13 -8.23 13.96
N THR A 368 -7.85 -7.26 13.08
CA THR A 368 -8.06 -7.40 11.63
C THR A 368 -6.74 -7.27 10.85
N PRO A 369 -6.47 -8.15 9.86
CA PRO A 369 -5.30 -8.05 9.00
C PRO A 369 -5.15 -6.68 8.33
N LEU A 370 -3.95 -6.12 8.39
CA LEU A 370 -3.57 -4.85 7.75
C LEU A 370 -3.77 -4.89 6.23
N SER A 371 -3.73 -6.08 5.63
CA SER A 371 -4.07 -6.36 4.23
C SER A 371 -5.44 -5.81 3.83
N LEU A 372 -6.44 -5.82 4.73
CA LEU A 372 -7.76 -5.23 4.47
C LEU A 372 -7.66 -3.75 4.08
N ARG A 373 -6.85 -2.97 4.83
CA ARG A 373 -6.57 -1.55 4.53
C ARG A 373 -5.60 -1.41 3.36
N LYS A 374 -4.48 -2.15 3.37
CA LYS A 374 -3.38 -2.01 2.39
C LYS A 374 -3.82 -2.34 0.96
N MET A 375 -4.56 -3.43 0.74
CA MET A 375 -4.94 -3.92 -0.58
C MET A 375 -6.21 -3.26 -1.17
N ASN A 376 -6.81 -2.29 -0.47
CA ASN A 376 -8.05 -1.62 -0.90
C ASN A 376 -7.98 -0.09 -0.79
N GLN A 377 -6.78 0.49 -0.72
CA GLN A 377 -6.61 1.95 -0.66
C GLN A 377 -7.22 2.68 -1.88
N ASN A 378 -7.35 1.97 -3.01
CA ASN A 378 -8.04 2.44 -4.21
C ASN A 378 -9.54 2.71 -4.03
N LEU A 379 -10.19 2.25 -2.95
CA LEU A 379 -11.57 2.59 -2.61
C LEU A 379 -11.78 4.08 -2.29
N PHE A 380 -10.72 4.81 -1.90
CA PHE A 380 -10.78 6.22 -1.52
C PHE A 380 -9.89 7.09 -2.42
N GLY A 381 -10.03 8.42 -2.37
CA GLY A 381 -9.18 9.34 -3.16
C GLY A 381 -9.40 9.27 -4.68
N SER A 382 -8.36 9.58 -5.46
CA SER A 382 -8.45 9.85 -6.92
C SER A 382 -8.13 8.65 -7.83
N SER A 383 -8.83 8.57 -8.97
CA SER A 383 -8.82 7.44 -9.91
C SER A 383 -7.43 7.02 -10.39
N LEU A 384 -6.54 7.98 -10.68
CA LEU A 384 -5.21 7.75 -11.27
C LEU A 384 -4.29 6.83 -10.44
N VAL A 385 -4.56 6.64 -9.14
CA VAL A 385 -3.78 5.75 -8.26
C VAL A 385 -4.10 4.26 -8.50
N ALA A 386 -5.28 3.93 -9.06
CA ALA A 386 -5.76 2.55 -9.17
C ALA A 386 -5.06 1.71 -10.27
N LEU A 387 -4.37 2.35 -11.23
CA LEU A 387 -3.88 1.73 -12.46
C LEU A 387 -2.60 0.85 -12.30
N LYS A 388 -2.38 0.22 -11.14
CA LYS A 388 -1.13 -0.50 -10.82
C LYS A 388 -1.21 -1.84 -10.08
N GLU A 389 -2.38 -2.26 -9.59
CA GLU A 389 -2.56 -3.61 -9.06
C GLU A 389 -3.55 -4.40 -9.93
N GLU A 390 -3.30 -5.70 -10.11
CA GLU A 390 -4.28 -6.62 -10.68
C GLU A 390 -5.50 -6.68 -9.73
N ASP A 391 -6.62 -6.16 -10.21
CA ASP A 391 -7.79 -5.90 -9.39
C ASP A 391 -8.41 -7.22 -8.88
N THR A 392 -8.20 -7.48 -7.59
CA THR A 392 -8.73 -8.67 -6.93
C THR A 392 -10.23 -8.48 -6.73
N ASP A 393 -11.02 -9.21 -7.51
CA ASP A 393 -12.49 -9.11 -7.49
C ASP A 393 -13.06 -9.59 -6.15
N LEU A 394 -13.46 -8.62 -5.32
CA LEU A 394 -14.06 -8.89 -4.00
C LEU A 394 -15.46 -9.50 -4.10
N SER A 395 -16.14 -9.42 -5.25
CA SER A 395 -17.46 -10.06 -5.42
C SER A 395 -17.35 -11.59 -5.43
N GLN A 396 -16.24 -12.12 -5.94
CA GLN A 396 -15.94 -13.56 -6.02
C GLN A 396 -15.23 -14.12 -4.77
N ALA A 397 -14.73 -13.24 -3.88
CA ALA A 397 -13.95 -13.66 -2.71
C ALA A 397 -14.80 -14.38 -1.65
N LEU A 398 -14.44 -15.63 -1.32
CA LEU A 398 -15.13 -16.43 -0.29
C LEU A 398 -14.74 -16.09 1.15
N CYS A 399 -13.59 -15.45 1.38
CA CYS A 399 -13.13 -14.98 2.68
C CYS A 399 -12.08 -13.86 2.48
N LEU A 400 -11.61 -13.24 3.57
CA LEU A 400 -10.72 -12.09 3.50
C LEU A 400 -9.33 -12.49 2.93
N PRO A 401 -8.84 -11.88 1.83
CA PRO A 401 -7.51 -12.14 1.31
C PRO A 401 -6.43 -11.41 2.13
N VAL A 402 -5.35 -12.12 2.46
CA VAL A 402 -4.19 -11.61 3.22
C VAL A 402 -2.94 -11.68 2.36
N SER A 403 -2.15 -10.62 2.39
CA SER A 403 -0.90 -10.51 1.65
C SER A 403 0.24 -11.29 2.32
N VAL A 404 1.06 -11.97 1.51
CA VAL A 404 2.22 -12.73 1.99
C VAL A 404 3.15 -11.92 2.93
N PRO A 405 3.54 -10.66 2.63
CA PRO A 405 4.44 -9.91 3.51
C PRO A 405 3.89 -9.75 4.93
N GLU A 406 2.57 -9.67 5.09
CA GLU A 406 1.94 -9.59 6.42
C GLU A 406 2.03 -10.92 7.16
N ILE A 407 1.74 -12.05 6.51
CA ILE A 407 1.85 -13.40 7.13
C ILE A 407 3.26 -13.63 7.67
N LEU A 408 4.27 -13.20 6.91
CA LEU A 408 5.68 -13.35 7.25
C LEU A 408 6.12 -12.42 8.40
N GLN A 409 5.65 -11.17 8.42
CA GLN A 409 6.00 -10.18 9.45
C GLN A 409 5.25 -10.43 10.78
N ALA A 410 3.95 -10.73 10.71
CA ALA A 410 3.07 -10.95 11.86
C ALA A 410 3.58 -12.05 12.79
N ASN A 411 4.09 -13.15 12.22
CA ASN A 411 4.55 -14.30 12.99
C ASN A 411 5.97 -14.11 13.58
N GLN A 412 6.72 -13.08 13.18
CA GLN A 412 8.01 -12.72 13.79
C GLN A 412 7.85 -11.82 15.03
N LEU A 413 6.81 -10.99 15.09
CA LEU A 413 6.61 -9.99 16.15
C LEU A 413 5.96 -10.63 17.39
N GLN A 414 6.72 -10.72 18.49
CA GLN A 414 6.29 -11.42 19.72
C GLN A 414 5.45 -10.58 20.71
N GLN A 415 4.74 -9.54 20.25
CA GLN A 415 3.88 -8.68 21.10
C GLN A 415 2.59 -8.29 20.37
N ASP A 416 1.60 -7.82 21.15
CA ASP A 416 0.17 -7.74 20.80
C ASP A 416 -0.14 -7.30 19.35
N GLY A 417 -0.73 -8.24 18.59
CA GLY A 417 -1.14 -8.04 17.20
C GLY A 417 -1.74 -9.31 16.58
N VAL A 418 -2.28 -9.19 15.36
CA VAL A 418 -2.76 -10.31 14.54
C VAL A 418 -1.62 -11.28 14.25
N ARG A 419 -1.84 -12.59 14.43
CA ARG A 419 -0.87 -13.67 14.10
C ARG A 419 -1.56 -14.84 13.42
N PHE A 420 -0.92 -15.43 12.42
CA PHE A 420 -1.55 -16.37 11.49
C PHE A 420 -1.08 -17.81 11.70
N PHE A 421 -2.01 -18.72 11.95
CA PHE A 421 -1.79 -20.16 11.81
C PHE A 421 -2.00 -20.52 10.35
N VAL A 422 -0.89 -20.75 9.63
CA VAL A 422 -0.91 -21.02 8.19
C VAL A 422 -1.26 -22.48 7.93
N VAL A 423 -2.16 -22.71 6.98
CA VAL A 423 -2.58 -24.04 6.54
C VAL A 423 -2.26 -24.19 5.06
N ASP A 424 -1.32 -25.07 4.73
CA ASP A 424 -0.98 -25.41 3.35
C ASP A 424 -1.93 -26.53 2.88
N CYS A 425 -2.75 -26.23 1.89
CA CYS A 425 -3.84 -27.11 1.44
C CYS A 425 -3.56 -27.78 0.08
N ARG A 426 -2.33 -27.67 -0.43
CA ARG A 426 -1.95 -28.31 -1.69
C ARG A 426 -1.82 -29.84 -1.52
N PRO A 427 -1.97 -30.63 -2.60
CA PRO A 427 -1.72 -32.07 -2.55
C PRO A 427 -0.31 -32.42 -2.02
N ALA A 428 -0.18 -33.55 -1.35
CA ALA A 428 1.07 -33.98 -0.69
C ALA A 428 2.31 -33.93 -1.59
N GLU A 429 2.20 -34.18 -2.90
CA GLU A 429 3.34 -34.07 -3.82
C GLU A 429 3.89 -32.63 -3.88
N GLN A 430 3.02 -31.63 -4.04
CA GLN A 430 3.41 -30.22 -4.07
C GLN A 430 3.97 -29.75 -2.72
N TYR A 431 3.39 -30.21 -1.62
CA TYR A 431 3.85 -29.90 -0.27
C TYR A 431 5.26 -30.46 -0.01
N ASN A 432 5.51 -31.72 -0.39
CA ASN A 432 6.82 -32.36 -0.17
C ASN A 432 7.94 -31.82 -1.08
N ALA A 433 7.59 -31.26 -2.25
CA ALA A 433 8.55 -30.53 -3.10
C ALA A 433 9.05 -29.23 -2.43
N GLY A 434 8.16 -28.51 -1.75
CA GLY A 434 8.50 -27.35 -0.94
C GLY A 434 7.27 -26.76 -0.24
N HIS A 435 7.37 -26.46 1.05
CA HIS A 435 6.31 -25.88 1.88
C HIS A 435 6.86 -24.93 2.94
N LEU A 436 6.01 -24.04 3.47
CA LEU A 436 6.36 -23.15 4.59
C LEU A 436 6.57 -23.96 5.89
N SER A 437 7.72 -23.82 6.53
CA SER A 437 8.14 -24.64 7.68
C SER A 437 7.29 -24.48 8.95
N THR A 438 6.44 -23.46 9.01
CA THR A 438 5.48 -23.19 10.09
C THR A 438 4.04 -23.53 9.72
N ALA A 439 3.75 -23.98 8.50
CA ALA A 439 2.41 -24.32 8.06
C ALA A 439 1.99 -25.74 8.49
N PHE A 440 0.70 -25.91 8.73
CA PHE A 440 0.07 -27.23 8.90
C PHE A 440 -0.38 -27.76 7.53
N HIS A 441 -0.03 -29.01 7.17
CA HIS A 441 -0.52 -29.62 5.93
C HIS A 441 -1.95 -30.16 6.10
N LEU A 442 -2.88 -29.69 5.26
CA LEU A 442 -4.24 -30.22 5.17
C LEU A 442 -4.54 -30.56 3.71
N ASP A 443 -4.14 -31.75 3.30
CA ASP A 443 -4.29 -32.23 1.92
C ASP A 443 -5.74 -32.12 1.40
N SER A 444 -5.90 -31.38 0.30
CA SER A 444 -7.18 -31.15 -0.38
C SER A 444 -7.81 -32.43 -0.92
N ASP A 445 -7.00 -33.40 -1.37
CA ASP A 445 -7.48 -34.58 -2.09
C ASP A 445 -8.28 -35.50 -1.17
N LEU A 446 -7.90 -35.55 0.12
CA LEU A 446 -8.62 -36.29 1.15
C LEU A 446 -10.08 -35.84 1.29
N MET A 447 -10.40 -34.57 0.99
CA MET A 447 -11.76 -34.04 1.11
C MET A 447 -12.76 -34.72 0.17
N LEU A 448 -12.29 -35.19 -1.00
CA LEU A 448 -13.09 -35.95 -1.96
C LEU A 448 -12.82 -37.46 -1.90
N GLN A 449 -11.56 -37.86 -1.72
CA GLN A 449 -11.15 -39.27 -1.77
C GLN A 449 -11.42 -40.03 -0.46
N ASN A 450 -11.22 -39.39 0.71
CA ASN A 450 -11.47 -40.00 2.01
C ASN A 450 -11.97 -38.95 3.06
N PRO A 451 -13.25 -38.54 3.01
CA PRO A 451 -13.79 -37.52 3.92
C PRO A 451 -13.64 -37.84 5.42
N SER A 452 -13.52 -39.13 5.77
CA SER A 452 -13.31 -39.56 7.16
C SER A 452 -11.90 -39.21 7.68
N GLU A 453 -10.90 -39.27 6.81
CA GLU A 453 -9.51 -38.93 7.11
C GLU A 453 -9.30 -37.42 7.07
N PHE A 454 -9.92 -36.72 6.10
CA PHE A 454 -9.98 -35.25 6.10
C PHE A 454 -10.59 -34.69 7.41
N ALA A 455 -11.68 -35.28 7.90
CA ALA A 455 -12.29 -34.87 9.17
C ALA A 455 -11.38 -35.10 10.40
N LEU A 456 -10.54 -36.15 10.39
CA LEU A 456 -9.52 -36.38 11.42
C LEU A 456 -8.37 -35.36 11.30
N SER A 457 -7.93 -35.04 10.09
CA SER A 457 -6.92 -34.01 9.83
C SER A 457 -7.37 -32.61 10.27
N VAL A 458 -8.63 -32.22 9.97
CA VAL A 458 -9.23 -30.96 10.46
C VAL A 458 -9.32 -30.92 12.00
N LYS A 459 -9.58 -32.05 12.66
CA LYS A 459 -9.52 -32.12 14.13
C LYS A 459 -8.08 -31.92 14.64
N SER A 460 -7.12 -32.61 14.03
CA SER A 460 -5.69 -32.50 14.39
C SER A 460 -5.15 -31.08 14.18
N LEU A 461 -5.61 -30.39 13.13
CA LEU A 461 -5.29 -28.99 12.83
C LEU A 461 -5.71 -28.07 13.98
N LEU A 462 -6.97 -28.12 14.40
CA LEU A 462 -7.50 -27.27 15.47
C LEU A 462 -6.87 -27.58 16.84
N GLU A 463 -6.55 -28.86 17.10
CA GLU A 463 -5.82 -29.27 18.30
C GLU A 463 -4.36 -28.77 18.28
N THR A 464 -3.71 -28.79 17.11
CA THR A 464 -2.35 -28.25 16.90
C THR A 464 -2.32 -26.72 17.03
N GLN A 465 -3.30 -26.01 16.46
CA GLN A 465 -3.46 -24.57 16.61
C GLN A 465 -3.53 -24.20 18.09
N LYS A 466 -4.41 -24.86 18.86
CA LYS A 466 -4.54 -24.64 20.31
C LYS A 466 -3.22 -24.90 21.06
N GLN A 467 -2.55 -26.02 20.82
CA GLN A 467 -1.27 -26.34 21.48
C GLN A 467 -0.15 -25.35 21.10
N SER A 468 -0.15 -24.83 19.87
CA SER A 468 0.81 -23.81 19.43
C SER A 468 0.61 -22.48 20.17
N LEU A 469 -0.65 -22.07 20.38
CA LEU A 469 -1.03 -20.87 21.11
C LEU A 469 -0.66 -20.99 22.59
N GLU A 470 -0.98 -22.12 23.24
CA GLU A 470 -0.62 -22.40 24.63
C GLU A 470 0.91 -22.47 24.87
N SER A 471 1.70 -22.73 23.83
CA SER A 471 3.16 -22.79 23.90
C SER A 471 3.89 -21.53 23.39
N GLY A 472 3.16 -20.53 22.87
CA GLY A 472 3.75 -19.28 22.38
C GLY A 472 4.68 -19.45 21.17
N SER A 473 4.46 -20.47 20.34
CA SER A 473 5.33 -20.80 19.20
C SER A 473 5.33 -19.71 18.11
N VAL A 474 6.40 -19.62 17.31
CA VAL A 474 6.45 -18.79 16.09
C VAL A 474 5.38 -19.23 15.07
N ALA A 475 5.02 -20.52 15.07
CA ALA A 475 3.94 -21.07 14.24
C ALA A 475 2.54 -20.90 14.86
N SER A 476 2.38 -20.08 15.91
CA SER A 476 1.08 -19.92 16.60
C SER A 476 0.34 -18.66 16.18
N GLY A 477 -0.93 -18.84 15.83
CA GLY A 477 -1.83 -17.75 15.44
C GLY A 477 -3.28 -18.08 15.77
N GLU A 478 -4.03 -17.04 16.14
CA GLU A 478 -5.47 -17.11 16.37
C GLU A 478 -6.22 -17.14 15.03
N HIS A 479 -5.65 -16.48 14.02
CA HIS A 479 -6.22 -16.29 12.70
C HIS A 479 -5.83 -17.44 11.76
N LEU A 480 -6.80 -18.07 11.10
CA LEU A 480 -6.55 -19.17 10.16
C LEU A 480 -6.28 -18.61 8.76
N CYS A 481 -5.11 -18.89 8.20
CA CYS A 481 -4.76 -18.45 6.84
C CYS A 481 -4.49 -19.66 5.94
N PHE A 482 -5.38 -19.90 4.99
CA PHE A 482 -5.28 -21.01 4.06
C PHE A 482 -4.45 -20.61 2.82
N MET A 483 -3.59 -21.52 2.36
CA MET A 483 -2.66 -21.31 1.26
C MET A 483 -2.80 -22.43 0.23
N GLY A 484 -3.21 -22.06 -0.99
CA GLY A 484 -3.23 -22.94 -2.17
C GLY A 484 -1.93 -22.85 -2.97
N SER A 485 -1.95 -23.35 -4.20
CA SER A 485 -0.88 -23.21 -5.19
C SER A 485 -0.62 -21.76 -5.59
N GLY A 486 -1.67 -20.94 -5.71
CA GLY A 486 -1.60 -19.64 -6.38
C GLY A 486 -1.94 -19.67 -7.87
N ARG A 487 -2.56 -20.75 -8.36
CA ARG A 487 -3.05 -20.94 -9.73
C ARG A 487 -4.56 -21.21 -9.68
N GLU A 488 -5.36 -20.47 -10.44
CA GLU A 488 -6.83 -20.58 -10.38
C GLU A 488 -7.35 -21.96 -10.81
N GLU A 489 -6.70 -22.59 -11.80
CA GLU A 489 -7.04 -23.94 -12.29
C GLU A 489 -6.86 -25.03 -11.21
N GLU A 490 -5.88 -24.86 -10.31
CA GLU A 490 -5.60 -25.80 -9.23
C GLU A 490 -6.38 -25.42 -7.97
N ASP A 491 -6.41 -24.15 -7.59
CA ASP A 491 -6.98 -23.68 -6.32
C ASP A 491 -8.51 -23.75 -6.23
N MET A 492 -9.20 -24.28 -7.25
CA MET A 492 -10.63 -24.57 -7.20
C MET A 492 -11.02 -25.45 -5.98
N TYR A 493 -10.15 -26.35 -5.52
CA TYR A 493 -10.40 -27.13 -4.28
C TYR A 493 -10.28 -26.29 -2.99
N MET A 494 -9.56 -25.16 -3.00
CA MET A 494 -9.46 -24.25 -1.85
C MET A 494 -10.83 -23.70 -1.45
N ASN A 495 -11.69 -23.42 -2.43
CA ASN A 495 -13.04 -22.93 -2.22
C ASN A 495 -13.89 -23.92 -1.40
N MET A 496 -13.73 -25.22 -1.64
CA MET A 496 -14.39 -26.27 -0.85
C MET A 496 -13.81 -26.41 0.56
N VAL A 497 -12.48 -26.27 0.72
CA VAL A 497 -11.86 -26.27 2.06
C VAL A 497 -12.35 -25.07 2.87
N LEU A 498 -12.32 -23.86 2.30
CA LEU A 498 -12.82 -22.65 2.95
C LEU A 498 -14.29 -22.78 3.36
N ALA A 499 -15.14 -23.27 2.45
CA ALA A 499 -16.56 -23.53 2.75
C ALA A 499 -16.75 -24.46 3.95
N HIS A 500 -15.89 -25.48 4.13
CA HIS A 500 -15.96 -26.40 5.26
C HIS A 500 -15.69 -25.73 6.62
N PHE A 501 -14.81 -24.72 6.67
CA PHE A 501 -14.55 -23.95 7.90
C PHE A 501 -15.61 -22.86 8.13
N LEU A 502 -16.04 -22.18 7.06
CA LEU A 502 -17.08 -21.15 7.11
C LEU A 502 -18.44 -21.73 7.53
N GLN A 503 -18.84 -22.90 7.02
CA GLN A 503 -20.06 -23.62 7.44
C GLN A 503 -20.03 -24.02 8.93
N LYS A 504 -18.85 -24.08 9.55
CA LYS A 504 -18.66 -24.36 10.98
C LYS A 504 -18.55 -23.08 11.82
N ASN A 505 -19.00 -21.95 11.28
CA ASN A 505 -18.95 -20.62 11.87
C ASN A 505 -17.56 -20.30 12.46
N LYS A 506 -16.49 -20.56 11.69
CA LYS A 506 -15.12 -20.26 12.12
C LYS A 506 -14.72 -18.82 11.83
N GLU A 507 -14.51 -18.08 12.92
CA GLU A 507 -13.91 -16.74 12.94
C GLU A 507 -12.49 -16.76 12.35
N TYR A 508 -12.05 -15.58 11.92
CA TYR A 508 -10.71 -15.27 11.45
C TYR A 508 -10.18 -16.12 10.27
N VAL A 509 -11.08 -16.69 9.45
CA VAL A 509 -10.75 -17.45 8.24
C VAL A 509 -10.34 -16.51 7.10
N SER A 510 -9.14 -16.73 6.56
CA SER A 510 -8.53 -15.94 5.47
C SER A 510 -7.83 -16.82 4.43
N ILE A 511 -7.56 -16.26 3.26
CA ILE A 511 -6.78 -16.91 2.18
C ILE A 511 -5.53 -16.08 1.84
N THR A 512 -4.42 -16.75 1.55
CA THR A 512 -3.18 -16.11 1.07
C THR A 512 -3.36 -15.61 -0.38
N LYS A 513 -3.33 -14.30 -0.64
CA LYS A 513 -3.43 -13.74 -2.01
C LYS A 513 -2.27 -14.27 -2.88
N GLY A 514 -2.63 -15.02 -3.92
CA GLY A 514 -1.68 -15.65 -4.85
C GLY A 514 -0.95 -16.89 -4.32
N GLY A 515 -1.39 -17.46 -3.18
CA GLY A 515 -0.97 -18.77 -2.68
C GLY A 515 0.54 -18.99 -2.51
N PHE A 516 0.97 -20.25 -2.61
CA PHE A 516 2.37 -20.64 -2.48
C PHE A 516 3.26 -20.05 -3.58
N MET A 517 2.73 -19.82 -4.80
CA MET A 517 3.47 -19.10 -5.84
C MET A 517 3.76 -17.64 -5.48
N ALA A 518 2.83 -16.93 -4.81
CA ALA A 518 3.13 -15.60 -4.27
C ALA A 518 4.11 -15.67 -3.09
N LEU A 519 4.03 -16.72 -2.25
CA LEU A 519 5.04 -16.97 -1.21
C LEU A 519 6.44 -17.19 -1.81
N GLN A 520 6.55 -17.99 -2.88
CA GLN A 520 7.81 -18.23 -3.57
C GLN A 520 8.34 -16.97 -4.26
N ARG A 521 7.50 -16.23 -5.00
CA ARG A 521 7.90 -14.94 -5.61
C ARG A 521 8.40 -13.98 -4.53
N HIS A 522 7.59 -13.72 -3.51
CA HIS A 522 7.97 -12.80 -2.43
C HIS A 522 9.22 -13.28 -1.69
N LEU A 523 9.37 -14.57 -1.37
CA LEU A 523 10.61 -15.07 -0.76
C LEU A 523 11.81 -15.02 -1.71
N VAL A 524 11.65 -15.09 -3.03
CA VAL A 524 12.74 -14.76 -3.97
C VAL A 524 13.07 -13.27 -3.89
N ASP A 525 12.06 -12.40 -3.88
CA ASP A 525 12.25 -10.94 -3.78
C ASP A 525 12.98 -10.54 -2.48
N ILE A 526 12.56 -11.01 -1.29
CA ILE A 526 13.28 -10.71 -0.03
C ILE A 526 14.58 -11.52 0.14
N ASN A 527 14.78 -12.69 -0.49
CA ASN A 527 16.13 -13.30 -0.54
C ASN A 527 17.09 -12.48 -1.42
N VAL A 528 16.59 -11.86 -2.49
CA VAL A 528 17.31 -10.86 -3.27
C VAL A 528 17.61 -9.61 -2.41
N GLU A 529 16.66 -9.13 -1.60
CA GLU A 529 16.87 -7.95 -0.71
C GLU A 529 17.76 -8.19 0.53
N GLY A 530 17.46 -9.15 1.42
CA GLY A 530 18.18 -9.71 2.61
C GLY A 530 19.10 -8.81 3.48
N ILE A 531 19.25 -9.04 4.79
CA ILE A 531 19.52 -10.29 5.52
C ILE A 531 18.47 -10.61 6.57
N ASP A 532 18.08 -11.88 6.65
CA ASP A 532 18.29 -12.64 7.90
C ASP A 532 18.68 -14.08 7.58
N SER A 533 19.58 -14.68 8.37
CA SER A 533 20.02 -16.08 8.18
C SER A 533 18.96 -17.10 8.66
N SER A 534 17.78 -16.62 9.05
CA SER A 534 16.62 -17.43 9.43
C SER A 534 15.75 -17.85 8.24
N TYR A 535 15.65 -17.04 7.19
CA TYR A 535 14.73 -17.27 6.06
C TYR A 535 15.05 -18.51 5.23
N VAL A 536 16.31 -18.96 5.21
CA VAL A 536 16.71 -20.21 4.51
C VAL A 536 16.10 -21.46 5.17
N HIS A 537 15.59 -21.36 6.40
CA HIS A 537 14.84 -22.41 7.08
C HIS A 537 13.31 -22.33 6.88
N TRP A 538 12.81 -21.39 6.07
CA TRP A 538 11.37 -21.15 5.92
C TRP A 538 10.71 -22.00 4.83
N ILE A 539 11.44 -22.44 3.80
CA ILE A 539 10.95 -23.47 2.88
C ILE A 539 11.70 -24.78 3.15
N VAL A 540 10.95 -25.87 3.40
CA VAL A 540 11.50 -27.21 3.53
C VAL A 540 11.28 -27.98 2.23
N SER A 541 12.37 -28.26 1.52
CA SER A 541 12.38 -29.07 0.29
C SER A 541 13.14 -30.38 0.49
N THR A 542 12.64 -31.45 -0.11
CA THR A 542 13.16 -32.83 0.10
C THR A 542 14.16 -33.31 -0.97
N SER A 543 14.30 -32.58 -2.07
CA SER A 543 15.10 -32.98 -3.25
C SER A 543 16.56 -32.52 -3.15
N GLY A 544 17.48 -33.41 -2.76
CA GLY A 544 18.91 -33.10 -2.66
C GLY A 544 19.79 -33.93 -3.60
N SER A 545 20.29 -33.32 -4.68
CA SER A 545 21.40 -33.87 -5.49
C SER A 545 22.08 -32.84 -6.40
N HIS A 546 23.22 -32.30 -5.95
CA HIS A 546 24.33 -31.90 -6.83
C HIS A 546 25.65 -32.22 -6.11
N SER A 547 26.64 -32.74 -6.85
CA SER A 547 27.79 -33.44 -6.28
C SER A 547 29.14 -32.88 -6.73
N SER A 548 30.10 -32.95 -5.79
CA SER A 548 31.55 -32.99 -5.98
C SER A 548 32.23 -31.87 -6.77
N LEU A 549 33.01 -31.05 -6.04
CA LEU A 549 34.39 -30.73 -6.42
C LEU A 549 35.20 -30.28 -5.19
N SER A 550 35.97 -31.19 -4.59
CA SER A 550 37.09 -30.86 -3.70
C SER A 550 38.08 -32.02 -3.61
N SER A 551 39.38 -31.70 -3.63
CA SER A 551 40.50 -32.64 -3.50
C SER A 551 41.75 -31.88 -3.04
N ALA A 552 42.70 -32.61 -2.43
CA ALA A 552 43.98 -32.13 -1.89
C ALA A 552 43.95 -31.27 -0.60
N ASP A 553 44.04 -31.98 0.53
CA ASP A 553 45.14 -31.90 1.53
C ASP A 553 45.49 -30.60 2.30
N GLY A 554 45.79 -30.80 3.60
CA GLY A 554 46.49 -29.85 4.48
C GLY A 554 45.58 -29.00 5.39
N GLU A 555 45.76 -28.92 6.71
CA GLU A 555 46.62 -29.65 7.64
C GLU A 555 45.87 -29.91 8.97
N SER A 556 46.39 -30.78 9.84
CA SER A 556 45.82 -31.04 11.17
C SER A 556 46.69 -30.48 12.30
N LEU A 557 46.09 -29.66 13.17
CA LEU A 557 46.66 -29.29 14.47
C LEU A 557 45.62 -29.49 15.56
N SER A 558 46.02 -30.18 16.63
CA SER A 558 45.14 -30.62 17.72
C SER A 558 45.68 -30.16 19.07
N SER A 559 44.79 -29.67 19.94
CA SER A 559 44.82 -29.89 21.40
C SER A 559 43.58 -29.29 22.10
N PRO A 560 43.19 -29.76 23.30
CA PRO A 560 41.83 -29.56 23.82
C PRO A 560 41.71 -28.64 25.06
N GLY A 561 40.49 -28.16 25.32
CA GLY A 561 40.06 -27.56 26.58
C GLY A 561 38.52 -27.50 26.66
N ASP A 562 37.93 -27.94 27.77
CA ASP A 562 36.47 -28.15 27.88
C ASP A 562 35.66 -26.88 28.19
N GLY A 563 34.41 -26.84 27.72
CA GLY A 563 33.50 -25.69 27.87
C GLY A 563 32.06 -25.99 27.44
N LYS A 564 31.49 -27.12 27.89
CA LYS A 564 30.16 -27.60 27.46
C LYS A 564 28.99 -26.99 28.25
N SER A 565 27.80 -27.04 27.62
CA SER A 565 26.48 -26.53 28.06
C SER A 565 26.23 -25.06 27.66
N VAL A 566 25.11 -24.65 27.03
CA VAL A 566 23.78 -25.29 26.88
C VAL A 566 23.30 -25.26 25.40
N LYS A 567 23.35 -26.39 24.66
CA LYS A 567 22.68 -26.58 23.35
C LYS A 567 22.22 -28.03 23.08
N SER A 568 21.77 -28.77 24.11
CA SER A 568 21.52 -30.23 24.01
C SER A 568 20.18 -30.72 24.60
N LEU A 569 19.17 -29.85 24.69
CA LEU A 569 17.87 -30.19 25.31
C LEU A 569 16.68 -30.32 24.36
N VAL A 570 16.67 -29.64 23.19
CA VAL A 570 15.52 -29.68 22.26
C VAL A 570 15.50 -30.99 21.46
N ASN A 571 16.63 -31.40 20.87
CA ASN A 571 16.76 -32.60 20.02
C ASN A 571 16.64 -33.95 20.78
N LYS A 572 16.08 -33.95 21.99
CA LYS A 572 15.81 -35.17 22.79
C LYS A 572 14.33 -35.39 23.11
N MET A 573 13.45 -34.41 22.88
CA MET A 573 12.03 -34.56 23.21
C MET A 573 11.28 -35.39 22.15
N THR A 574 11.63 -35.22 20.87
CA THR A 574 10.99 -35.89 19.71
C THR A 574 11.26 -37.40 19.61
N PHE A 575 12.17 -37.96 20.41
CA PHE A 575 12.53 -39.39 20.39
C PHE A 575 12.01 -40.20 21.59
N ALA A 576 11.26 -39.57 22.52
CA ALA A 576 10.91 -40.16 23.82
C ALA A 576 9.47 -40.72 23.94
N LEU A 577 8.65 -40.66 22.89
CA LEU A 577 7.23 -41.08 22.93
C LEU A 577 6.87 -42.29 22.05
N LYS A 578 7.85 -42.97 21.42
CA LYS A 578 7.62 -44.22 20.66
C LYS A 578 7.74 -45.51 21.49
N SER A 579 7.58 -45.45 22.81
CA SER A 579 7.70 -46.62 23.70
C SER A 579 6.64 -46.69 24.81
N LYS A 580 5.36 -46.86 24.44
CA LYS A 580 4.27 -47.55 25.22
C LYS A 580 2.88 -47.47 24.54
N SER A 581 2.75 -47.96 23.29
CA SER A 581 1.44 -48.36 22.74
C SER A 581 1.60 -49.35 21.58
N VAL A 582 2.07 -50.56 21.89
CA VAL A 582 2.12 -51.68 20.95
C VAL A 582 1.57 -52.92 21.66
N ASN A 583 0.25 -53.06 21.63
CA ASN A 583 -0.49 -54.29 21.93
C ASN A 583 -1.95 -54.08 21.45
N VAL A 584 -2.16 -53.72 20.18
CA VAL A 584 -2.33 -54.75 19.14
C VAL A 584 -1.28 -54.62 18.02
N LYS A 585 -0.46 -55.66 17.84
CA LYS A 585 0.38 -55.83 16.66
C LYS A 585 0.39 -57.28 16.20
N GLU A 586 -0.69 -57.72 15.56
CA GLU A 586 -0.71 -59.07 14.95
C GLU A 586 -1.63 -59.20 13.74
N LYS A 587 -1.23 -58.56 12.63
CA LYS A 587 -1.15 -59.21 11.29
C LYS A 587 -0.41 -58.32 10.27
N MET A 588 0.35 -59.00 9.42
CA MET A 588 0.96 -58.51 8.17
C MET A 588 1.76 -57.20 8.23
N ILE A 589 3.03 -57.33 8.63
CA ILE A 589 4.15 -56.62 8.00
C ILE A 589 4.89 -57.62 7.11
N SER A 590 5.00 -57.32 5.81
CA SER A 590 6.02 -57.80 4.83
C SER A 590 5.48 -57.53 3.40
N PHE A 591 6.21 -57.05 2.39
CA PHE A 591 7.60 -56.58 2.19
C PHE A 591 7.51 -55.18 1.46
N ILE A 592 8.47 -54.24 1.40
CA ILE A 592 9.92 -54.28 1.09
C ILE A 592 10.13 -54.77 -0.38
N GLU A 593 10.81 -54.11 -1.33
CA GLU A 593 11.81 -53.03 -1.31
C GLU A 593 11.74 -52.16 -2.61
N ASN A 594 12.67 -51.21 -2.78
CA ASN A 594 12.85 -50.43 -4.02
C ASN A 594 13.25 -51.30 -5.22
N THR A 595 12.90 -50.88 -6.44
CA THR A 595 13.69 -51.14 -7.68
C THR A 595 13.51 -50.00 -8.69
N SER A 596 14.49 -49.82 -9.58
CA SER A 596 14.60 -48.64 -10.44
C SER A 596 14.92 -48.98 -11.90
N THR A 597 14.07 -48.52 -12.84
CA THR A 597 14.33 -48.42 -14.31
C THR A 597 14.57 -49.75 -15.06
N PRO A 598 14.54 -49.81 -16.43
CA PRO A 598 14.40 -48.74 -17.43
C PRO A 598 13.26 -48.92 -18.47
N VAL A 599 13.29 -48.09 -19.52
CA VAL A 599 12.34 -47.98 -20.65
C VAL A 599 12.75 -48.88 -21.83
N ASP A 600 11.78 -49.31 -22.66
CA ASP A 600 12.05 -49.68 -24.06
C ASP A 600 10.90 -49.27 -25.03
N ARG A 601 11.13 -49.33 -26.34
CA ARG A 601 10.29 -48.80 -27.46
C ARG A 601 9.50 -49.93 -28.17
N HIS A 602 8.63 -49.78 -29.20
CA HIS A 602 8.63 -48.93 -30.43
C HIS A 602 7.29 -49.09 -31.23
N VAL A 603 6.93 -48.09 -32.09
CA VAL A 603 6.23 -48.21 -33.43
C VAL A 603 4.76 -48.74 -33.49
N SER A 604 3.86 -48.35 -34.43
CA SER A 604 3.63 -47.14 -35.27
C SER A 604 2.34 -47.25 -36.13
N SER A 605 1.66 -46.12 -36.40
CA SER A 605 0.91 -45.74 -37.63
C SER A 605 -0.31 -46.53 -38.20
N SER A 606 -1.26 -45.76 -38.77
CA SER A 606 -2.42 -46.13 -39.63
C SER A 606 -3.57 -46.94 -38.97
N ASP A 607 -4.86 -46.68 -39.26
CA ASP A 607 -5.44 -46.24 -40.54
C ASP A 607 -6.78 -45.44 -40.45
N ARG A 608 -7.12 -44.72 -41.54
CA ARG A 608 -8.45 -44.20 -42.02
C ARG A 608 -9.54 -43.60 -41.08
N VAL A 609 -9.70 -42.28 -41.24
CA VAL A 609 -10.91 -41.55 -41.73
C VAL A 609 -12.30 -42.21 -41.58
N GLY A 610 -13.20 -41.52 -40.85
CA GLY A 610 -14.67 -41.72 -40.87
C GLY A 610 -15.43 -40.45 -40.45
N LYS A 611 -16.62 -40.18 -41.03
CA LYS A 611 -17.41 -38.94 -40.78
C LYS A 611 -18.43 -39.09 -39.63
N PRO A 612 -18.78 -38.00 -38.92
CA PRO A 612 -19.77 -38.03 -37.83
C PRO A 612 -21.23 -38.03 -38.31
N TYR A 613 -22.14 -38.48 -37.43
CA TYR A 613 -23.59 -38.27 -37.52
C TYR A 613 -24.17 -37.80 -36.17
N ARG A 614 -25.47 -37.47 -36.13
CA ARG A 614 -26.03 -36.38 -35.30
C ARG A 614 -27.28 -36.80 -34.49
N GLY A 615 -27.47 -36.18 -33.31
CA GLY A 615 -28.63 -36.34 -32.40
C GLY A 615 -28.18 -36.84 -31.01
N VAL A 616 -28.75 -36.42 -29.88
CA VAL A 616 -30.10 -35.86 -29.60
C VAL A 616 -30.02 -34.61 -28.68
N LYS A 617 -31.08 -33.78 -28.62
CA LYS A 617 -31.25 -32.60 -27.72
C LYS A 617 -32.32 -32.86 -26.63
N PRO A 618 -32.19 -32.18 -25.47
CA PRO A 618 -33.24 -31.36 -24.85
C PRO A 618 -32.90 -29.85 -25.03
N VAL A 619 -33.77 -28.84 -25.18
CA VAL A 619 -35.22 -28.63 -24.93
C VAL A 619 -35.53 -28.52 -23.43
N PHE A 620 -36.05 -27.41 -22.87
CA PHE A 620 -36.87 -26.29 -23.40
C PHE A 620 -36.21 -24.90 -23.17
N SER A 621 -36.70 -23.72 -23.61
CA SER A 621 -37.41 -23.23 -24.85
C SER A 621 -38.32 -22.01 -24.52
N ILE A 622 -38.71 -21.22 -25.55
CA ILE A 622 -39.64 -20.05 -25.55
C ILE A 622 -38.99 -18.75 -25.03
N GLY A 623 -39.11 -17.58 -25.66
CA GLY A 623 -39.83 -17.17 -26.90
C GLY A 623 -39.74 -15.64 -27.12
N ASP A 624 -40.17 -14.99 -28.22
CA ASP A 624 -40.66 -15.40 -29.57
C ASP A 624 -40.51 -14.20 -30.56
N GLU A 625 -40.50 -14.44 -31.89
CA GLU A 625 -41.11 -13.71 -33.07
C GLU A 625 -40.99 -12.15 -33.22
N GLU A 626 -41.16 -11.43 -34.35
CA GLU A 626 -41.19 -11.55 -35.85
C GLU A 626 -41.21 -10.06 -36.38
N GLU A 627 -41.00 -9.62 -37.64
CA GLU A 627 -40.17 -9.98 -38.83
C GLU A 627 -40.17 -8.71 -39.79
N TYR A 628 -39.47 -8.75 -40.94
CA TYR A 628 -39.51 -7.83 -42.13
C TYR A 628 -38.76 -6.47 -42.16
N ASP A 629 -37.64 -6.48 -42.91
CA ASP A 629 -37.39 -5.80 -44.22
C ASP A 629 -37.93 -4.39 -44.59
N THR A 630 -36.95 -3.54 -44.95
CA THR A 630 -36.87 -2.56 -46.08
C THR A 630 -37.75 -1.29 -46.21
N ASP A 631 -37.01 -0.22 -46.57
CA ASP A 631 -37.31 0.86 -47.54
C ASP A 631 -37.84 2.26 -47.12
N GLU A 632 -37.45 3.20 -48.01
CA GLU A 632 -37.76 4.63 -48.15
C GLU A 632 -37.07 5.70 -47.27
N ILE A 633 -36.94 6.89 -47.87
CA ILE A 633 -36.05 8.00 -47.51
C ILE A 633 -36.84 9.31 -47.60
N ASP A 634 -36.83 10.15 -46.56
CA ASP A 634 -36.59 11.60 -46.75
C ASP A 634 -36.12 12.30 -45.46
N SER A 635 -35.59 13.50 -45.68
CA SER A 635 -35.15 14.56 -44.79
C SER A 635 -36.33 15.26 -44.04
N SER A 636 -36.14 16.19 -43.10
CA SER A 636 -34.98 17.06 -42.78
C SER A 636 -35.04 17.63 -41.34
N SER A 637 -34.02 18.43 -40.98
CA SER A 637 -33.93 19.39 -39.85
C SER A 637 -33.33 18.93 -38.49
N MET A 638 -31.99 18.97 -38.41
CA MET A 638 -31.19 19.22 -37.19
C MET A 638 -29.94 20.05 -37.55
N SER A 639 -29.25 20.65 -36.56
CA SER A 639 -28.40 21.84 -36.75
C SER A 639 -26.88 21.64 -36.89
N ASP A 640 -26.37 21.90 -38.10
CA ASP A 640 -25.12 22.60 -38.50
C ASP A 640 -23.74 22.40 -37.79
N ASP A 641 -23.53 21.42 -36.90
CA ASP A 641 -22.21 21.18 -36.26
C ASP A 641 -21.54 19.81 -36.57
N ASP A 642 -22.03 19.07 -37.58
CA ASP A 642 -21.48 17.75 -37.97
C ASP A 642 -21.07 17.71 -39.46
N ARG A 643 -20.01 18.46 -39.82
CA ARG A 643 -19.42 18.47 -41.18
C ARG A 643 -18.23 17.52 -41.29
N LYS A 644 -18.51 16.25 -41.56
CA LYS A 644 -17.49 15.23 -41.91
C LYS A 644 -16.82 15.56 -43.24
N GLU A 645 -15.61 16.12 -43.20
CA GLU A 645 -14.84 16.46 -44.40
C GLU A 645 -14.34 15.20 -45.13
N ILE A 646 -14.88 14.93 -46.32
CA ILE A 646 -14.50 13.77 -47.15
C ILE A 646 -13.20 14.08 -47.90
N VAL A 647 -12.07 13.84 -47.25
CA VAL A 647 -10.73 14.06 -47.84
C VAL A 647 -10.31 12.87 -48.69
N ASN A 648 -9.93 13.11 -49.95
CA ASN A 648 -9.33 12.07 -50.80
C ASN A 648 -7.91 11.75 -50.29
N ILE A 649 -7.70 10.48 -49.89
CA ILE A 649 -6.44 9.96 -49.36
C ILE A 649 -5.25 10.26 -50.30
N GLN A 650 -5.41 10.13 -51.62
CA GLN A 650 -4.33 10.43 -52.57
C GLN A 650 -3.89 11.91 -52.53
N THR A 651 -4.82 12.83 -52.31
CA THR A 651 -4.51 14.26 -52.15
C THR A 651 -3.85 14.55 -50.81
N TRP A 652 -4.18 13.77 -49.77
CA TRP A 652 -3.67 13.96 -48.41
C TRP A 652 -2.28 13.33 -48.19
N THR A 653 -2.00 12.15 -48.76
CA THR A 653 -0.65 11.54 -48.74
C THR A 653 0.39 12.37 -49.50
N ASN A 654 -0.04 13.20 -50.45
CA ASN A 654 0.83 14.11 -51.21
C ASN A 654 1.10 15.46 -50.49
N LYS A 655 0.66 15.63 -49.23
CA LYS A 655 0.99 16.81 -48.43
C LYS A 655 2.46 16.82 -47.98
N PRO A 656 3.15 17.98 -47.97
CA PRO A 656 4.57 18.08 -47.60
C PRO A 656 4.86 17.74 -46.13
N ASP A 657 3.83 17.78 -45.28
CA ASP A 657 3.84 17.41 -43.87
C ASP A 657 3.78 15.88 -43.60
N VAL A 658 3.52 15.06 -44.63
CA VAL A 658 3.47 13.59 -44.52
C VAL A 658 4.80 12.95 -44.94
N LYS A 659 5.62 12.53 -43.97
CA LYS A 659 6.91 11.85 -44.26
C LYS A 659 6.78 10.36 -44.59
N HIS A 660 5.90 9.64 -43.90
CA HIS A 660 5.72 8.19 -44.05
C HIS A 660 4.25 7.79 -43.95
N HIS A 661 3.87 6.78 -44.72
CA HIS A 661 2.60 6.08 -44.64
C HIS A 661 2.85 4.57 -44.74
N ILE A 662 2.07 3.76 -44.04
CA ILE A 662 2.20 2.29 -44.04
C ILE A 662 0.85 1.67 -44.43
N PRO A 663 0.79 0.80 -45.46
CA PRO A 663 -0.44 0.07 -45.80
C PRO A 663 -0.69 -1.04 -44.77
N CYS A 664 -1.92 -1.12 -44.26
CA CYS A 664 -2.32 -2.09 -43.24
C CYS A 664 -3.35 -3.09 -43.79
N ASN A 665 -3.34 -4.32 -43.26
CA ASN A 665 -4.33 -5.33 -43.56
C ASN A 665 -5.24 -5.55 -42.34
N GLU A 666 -6.55 -5.45 -42.55
CA GLU A 666 -7.59 -5.79 -41.57
C GLU A 666 -7.71 -7.32 -41.49
N VAL A 667 -7.56 -7.90 -40.29
CA VAL A 667 -7.77 -9.34 -40.05
C VAL A 667 -9.10 -9.50 -39.31
N LYS A 668 -10.05 -10.23 -39.90
CA LYS A 668 -11.32 -10.57 -39.24
C LYS A 668 -11.21 -11.92 -38.53
N GLU A 669 -12.12 -12.18 -37.60
CA GLU A 669 -12.19 -13.42 -36.79
C GLU A 669 -12.19 -14.72 -37.62
N THR A 670 -12.61 -14.65 -38.89
CA THR A 670 -12.56 -15.76 -39.85
C THR A 670 -11.16 -16.03 -40.44
N GLY A 671 -10.12 -15.32 -39.99
CA GLY A 671 -8.73 -15.47 -40.45
C GLY A 671 -8.42 -14.86 -41.82
N HIS A 672 -9.41 -14.31 -42.52
CA HIS A 672 -9.20 -13.66 -43.82
C HIS A 672 -8.68 -12.23 -43.67
N MET A 673 -7.57 -11.95 -44.36
CA MET A 673 -6.93 -10.62 -44.42
C MET A 673 -7.48 -9.80 -45.59
N PHE A 674 -7.84 -8.54 -45.34
CA PHE A 674 -8.28 -7.58 -46.36
C PHE A 674 -7.39 -6.32 -46.34
N PRO A 675 -6.91 -5.81 -47.50
CA PRO A 675 -6.15 -4.55 -47.54
C PRO A 675 -7.06 -3.36 -47.23
N ARG A 676 -6.64 -2.45 -46.34
CA ARG A 676 -7.39 -1.22 -46.04
C ARG A 676 -6.47 -0.03 -45.70
N SER A 677 -7.09 1.07 -45.27
CA SER A 677 -6.51 2.41 -45.22
C SER A 677 -5.14 2.49 -44.53
N SER A 678 -4.22 3.26 -45.12
CA SER A 678 -2.88 3.47 -44.59
C SER A 678 -2.88 4.22 -43.26
N ALA A 679 -2.06 3.77 -42.31
CA ALA A 679 -1.70 4.58 -41.14
C ALA A 679 -0.68 5.66 -41.54
N VAL A 680 -0.80 6.86 -40.95
CA VAL A 680 0.05 8.02 -41.26
C VAL A 680 0.48 8.74 -39.98
N LEU A 681 1.77 9.07 -39.90
CA LEU A 681 2.40 9.80 -38.80
C LEU A 681 2.78 11.22 -39.26
N THR A 682 1.94 12.21 -38.92
CA THR A 682 2.25 13.63 -39.07
C THR A 682 2.90 14.18 -37.79
N VAL A 683 4.22 14.32 -37.81
CA VAL A 683 4.98 15.02 -36.75
C VAL A 683 5.08 16.50 -37.12
N GLN A 684 4.37 17.37 -36.40
CA GLN A 684 4.48 18.82 -36.62
C GLN A 684 5.86 19.33 -36.13
N PRO A 685 6.65 20.02 -36.98
CA PRO A 685 7.85 20.69 -36.52
C PRO A 685 7.48 21.99 -35.78
N ARG A 686 7.56 22.01 -34.45
CA ARG A 686 7.54 23.26 -33.70
C ARG A 686 8.73 24.13 -34.12
N VAL A 687 8.47 25.40 -34.43
CA VAL A 687 9.49 26.36 -34.86
C VAL A 687 10.48 26.60 -33.71
N SER A 688 11.77 26.52 -34.01
CA SER A 688 12.84 26.51 -33.01
C SER A 688 13.06 27.86 -32.33
N ALA A 689 12.72 27.95 -31.05
CA ALA A 689 13.58 28.64 -30.09
C ALA A 689 14.83 27.78 -29.83
N SER A 690 15.95 28.40 -29.46
CA SER A 690 17.22 27.68 -29.30
C SER A 690 17.30 26.90 -27.98
N GLY A 691 17.14 25.58 -28.05
CA GLY A 691 17.81 24.66 -27.12
C GLY A 691 17.19 24.43 -25.73
N THR A 692 15.87 24.48 -25.57
CA THR A 692 15.22 24.07 -24.30
C THR A 692 15.25 22.56 -24.06
N GLN A 693 15.58 21.76 -25.08
CA GLN A 693 15.57 20.29 -25.03
C GLN A 693 16.87 19.74 -25.65
N PHE A 694 17.43 18.68 -25.07
CA PHE A 694 18.59 17.97 -25.61
C PHE A 694 18.50 16.46 -25.41
N HIS A 695 19.17 15.68 -26.28
CA HIS A 695 19.14 14.22 -26.24
C HIS A 695 20.27 13.66 -25.35
N LEU A 696 19.90 12.89 -24.33
CA LEU A 696 20.80 12.17 -23.43
C LEU A 696 20.84 10.69 -23.79
N ALA A 697 22.05 10.14 -23.90
CA ALA A 697 22.26 8.70 -24.00
C ALA A 697 23.00 8.16 -22.76
N VAL A 698 22.55 7.03 -22.23
CA VAL A 698 23.13 6.37 -21.05
C VAL A 698 23.52 4.95 -21.44
N VAL A 699 24.81 4.64 -21.31
CA VAL A 699 25.42 3.40 -21.76
C VAL A 699 25.58 2.43 -20.60
N GLN A 700 24.88 1.29 -20.68
CA GLN A 700 25.04 0.14 -19.80
C GLN A 700 25.99 -0.85 -20.46
N LEU A 701 27.29 -0.76 -20.14
CA LEU A 701 28.36 -1.56 -20.75
C LEU A 701 28.60 -2.87 -19.97
N GLN A 702 28.80 -4.01 -20.65
CA GLN A 702 29.33 -5.21 -19.99
C GLN A 702 30.82 -4.99 -19.67
N VAL A 703 31.23 -5.15 -18.41
CA VAL A 703 32.64 -4.97 -18.04
C VAL A 703 33.32 -6.33 -17.90
N THR A 704 34.37 -6.57 -18.68
CA THR A 704 35.17 -7.80 -18.65
C THR A 704 36.53 -7.56 -17.98
N GLY A 705 37.28 -8.63 -17.73
CA GLY A 705 38.68 -8.54 -17.25
C GLY A 705 39.69 -8.01 -18.29
N VAL A 706 39.26 -7.59 -19.49
CA VAL A 706 40.18 -7.15 -20.55
C VAL A 706 39.94 -5.69 -20.89
N LYS A 707 40.80 -4.80 -20.35
CA LYS A 707 40.72 -3.34 -20.55
C LYS A 707 40.53 -2.94 -22.02
N ALA A 708 41.31 -3.51 -22.93
CA ALA A 708 41.23 -3.18 -24.36
C ALA A 708 39.88 -3.57 -25.01
N ASP A 709 39.21 -4.62 -24.55
CA ASP A 709 37.86 -4.99 -24.98
C ASP A 709 36.82 -3.99 -24.44
N ASN A 710 36.90 -3.66 -23.14
CA ASN A 710 36.06 -2.65 -22.50
C ASN A 710 36.16 -1.29 -23.22
N LEU A 711 37.38 -0.81 -23.52
CA LEU A 711 37.61 0.43 -24.26
C LEU A 711 37.09 0.38 -25.70
N SER A 712 37.26 -0.76 -26.38
CA SER A 712 36.74 -0.99 -27.74
C SER A 712 35.21 -0.93 -27.78
N ARG A 713 34.54 -1.62 -26.86
CA ARG A 713 33.07 -1.63 -26.77
C ARG A 713 32.51 -0.30 -26.26
N ALA A 714 33.17 0.38 -25.32
CA ALA A 714 32.82 1.74 -24.93
C ALA A 714 32.90 2.71 -26.13
N ARG A 715 33.99 2.68 -26.91
CA ARG A 715 34.12 3.49 -28.13
C ARG A 715 33.03 3.19 -29.16
N ARG A 716 32.64 1.91 -29.32
CA ARG A 716 31.53 1.47 -30.18
C ARG A 716 30.20 2.08 -29.72
N LEU A 717 29.85 1.92 -28.44
CA LEU A 717 28.55 2.38 -27.91
C LEU A 717 28.44 3.91 -27.81
N VAL A 718 29.53 4.63 -27.53
CA VAL A 718 29.52 6.11 -27.60
C VAL A 718 29.29 6.60 -29.03
N LYS A 719 29.88 5.93 -30.03
CA LYS A 719 29.66 6.23 -31.45
C LYS A 719 28.24 5.88 -31.91
N GLU A 720 27.66 4.80 -31.40
CA GLU A 720 26.26 4.45 -31.63
C GLU A 720 25.31 5.51 -31.03
N ALA A 721 25.54 5.87 -29.77
CA ALA A 721 24.78 6.90 -29.05
C ALA A 721 24.77 8.24 -29.78
N ALA A 722 25.93 8.70 -30.25
CA ALA A 722 26.05 9.90 -31.06
C ALA A 722 25.37 9.75 -32.45
N GLY A 723 25.41 8.56 -33.03
CA GLY A 723 24.72 8.22 -34.28
C GLY A 723 23.19 8.31 -34.18
N GLN A 724 22.62 8.05 -32.99
CA GLN A 724 21.21 8.29 -32.68
C GLN A 724 20.92 9.75 -32.23
N GLY A 725 21.91 10.64 -32.27
CA GLY A 725 21.77 12.05 -31.93
C GLY A 725 22.04 12.40 -30.46
N GLY A 726 22.54 11.48 -29.65
CA GLY A 726 22.92 11.74 -28.25
C GLY A 726 23.97 12.85 -28.13
N GLN A 727 23.60 13.98 -27.51
CA GLN A 727 24.45 15.17 -27.39
C GLN A 727 25.31 15.14 -26.12
N LEU A 728 24.80 14.46 -25.09
CA LEU A 728 25.53 14.09 -23.88
C LEU A 728 25.43 12.57 -23.71
N VAL A 729 26.57 11.93 -23.45
CA VAL A 729 26.70 10.46 -23.32
C VAL A 729 27.31 10.13 -21.96
N LEU A 730 26.69 9.21 -21.24
CA LEU A 730 27.09 8.78 -19.89
C LEU A 730 27.51 7.30 -19.89
N LEU A 731 28.77 7.03 -19.53
CA LEU A 731 29.33 5.69 -19.27
C LEU A 731 29.19 5.30 -17.77
N PRO A 732 29.37 4.02 -17.40
CA PRO A 732 29.17 3.54 -16.03
C PRO A 732 30.42 3.60 -15.13
N GLU A 733 30.26 3.36 -13.83
CA GLU A 733 31.38 3.25 -12.86
C GLU A 733 32.32 2.09 -13.25
N CYS A 734 33.63 2.32 -13.16
CA CYS A 734 34.70 1.38 -13.51
C CYS A 734 34.51 0.72 -14.89
N PHE A 735 34.06 1.47 -15.90
CA PHE A 735 33.74 0.91 -17.22
C PHE A 735 34.93 0.22 -17.92
N ASN A 736 36.17 0.52 -17.53
CA ASN A 736 37.39 -0.03 -18.14
C ASN A 736 37.93 -1.30 -17.46
N SER A 737 37.46 -1.68 -16.26
CA SER A 737 38.06 -2.76 -15.45
C SER A 737 37.10 -3.35 -14.41
N PRO A 738 37.23 -4.65 -14.03
CA PRO A 738 36.40 -5.25 -12.98
C PRO A 738 36.41 -4.44 -11.66
N TYR A 739 35.25 -4.28 -11.03
CA TYR A 739 35.12 -3.53 -9.78
C TYR A 739 35.51 -4.38 -8.57
N GLY A 740 36.57 -3.98 -7.86
CA GLY A 740 37.05 -4.67 -6.66
C GLY A 740 38.40 -4.14 -6.18
N THR A 741 38.62 -4.15 -4.86
CA THR A 741 39.87 -3.71 -4.20
C THR A 741 41.12 -4.38 -4.78
N ASN A 742 41.03 -5.68 -5.06
CA ASN A 742 42.11 -6.47 -5.68
C ASN A 742 42.49 -6.00 -7.11
N PHE A 743 41.57 -5.35 -7.84
CA PHE A 743 41.78 -4.94 -9.24
C PHE A 743 42.19 -3.48 -9.36
N PHE A 744 41.75 -2.59 -8.46
CA PHE A 744 41.96 -1.16 -8.63
C PHE A 744 43.44 -0.76 -8.80
N SER A 745 44.37 -1.46 -8.16
CA SER A 745 45.81 -1.20 -8.27
C SER A 745 46.45 -1.77 -9.54
N GLU A 746 45.91 -2.87 -10.10
CA GLU A 746 46.38 -3.48 -11.35
C GLU A 746 45.90 -2.69 -12.58
N TYR A 747 44.65 -2.21 -12.55
CA TYR A 747 44.02 -1.54 -13.69
C TYR A 747 44.15 0.00 -13.65
N ALA A 748 44.75 0.56 -12.59
CA ALA A 748 44.93 1.99 -12.40
C ALA A 748 45.62 2.68 -13.59
N GLU A 749 45.23 3.94 -13.85
CA GLU A 749 45.90 4.81 -14.80
C GLU A 749 46.11 6.21 -14.23
N ARG A 750 47.17 6.88 -14.65
CA ARG A 750 47.25 8.34 -14.49
C ARG A 750 46.27 8.98 -15.47
N ILE A 751 45.72 10.15 -15.13
CA ILE A 751 44.89 10.94 -16.04
C ILE A 751 45.70 12.17 -16.48
N PRO A 752 46.08 12.30 -17.76
CA PRO A 752 45.72 11.45 -18.91
C PRO A 752 46.50 10.11 -19.00
N GLY A 753 45.83 9.11 -19.57
CA GLY A 753 46.28 7.72 -19.76
C GLY A 753 45.51 7.03 -20.90
N GLU A 754 45.69 5.72 -21.09
CA GLU A 754 45.08 4.94 -22.20
C GLU A 754 43.56 5.12 -22.29
N SER A 755 42.84 4.86 -21.20
CA SER A 755 41.38 4.95 -21.14
C SER A 755 40.90 6.38 -21.41
N THR A 756 41.58 7.38 -20.86
CA THR A 756 41.19 8.79 -21.02
C THR A 756 41.59 9.39 -22.37
N GLN A 757 42.60 8.85 -23.04
CA GLN A 757 42.91 9.19 -24.44
C GLN A 757 41.84 8.64 -25.38
N VAL A 758 41.42 7.38 -25.23
CA VAL A 758 40.32 6.81 -26.03
C VAL A 758 39.00 7.57 -25.85
N LEU A 759 38.69 8.01 -24.61
CA LEU A 759 37.53 8.85 -24.32
C LEU A 759 37.63 10.25 -24.97
N SER A 760 38.79 10.91 -24.86
CA SER A 760 39.07 12.20 -25.52
C SER A 760 38.90 12.12 -27.05
N GLU A 761 39.46 11.08 -27.67
CA GLU A 761 39.33 10.83 -29.10
C GLU A 761 37.88 10.60 -29.52
N VAL A 762 37.14 9.70 -28.86
CA VAL A 762 35.76 9.38 -29.27
C VAL A 762 34.78 10.54 -29.00
N ALA A 763 34.99 11.34 -27.95
CA ALA A 763 34.22 12.57 -27.73
C ALA A 763 34.41 13.57 -28.88
N LYS A 764 35.67 13.76 -29.32
CA LYS A 764 36.05 14.64 -30.44
C LYS A 764 35.57 14.14 -31.81
N GLU A 765 35.69 12.84 -32.07
CA GLU A 765 35.24 12.22 -33.32
C GLU A 765 33.73 12.40 -33.54
N ASN A 766 32.96 12.32 -32.46
CA ASN A 766 31.49 12.33 -32.51
C ASN A 766 30.87 13.68 -32.10
N LYS A 767 31.67 14.62 -31.58
CA LYS A 767 31.27 15.96 -31.11
C LYS A 767 30.21 15.95 -30.01
N VAL A 768 30.40 15.06 -29.03
CA VAL A 768 29.49 14.89 -27.88
C VAL A 768 30.15 15.31 -26.58
N TYR A 769 29.35 15.73 -25.60
CA TYR A 769 29.81 15.78 -24.21
C TYR A 769 29.85 14.35 -23.65
N LEU A 770 31.03 13.87 -23.25
CA LEU A 770 31.20 12.49 -22.79
C LEU A 770 31.55 12.47 -21.30
N VAL A 771 30.60 12.05 -20.47
CA VAL A 771 30.85 11.73 -19.06
C VAL A 771 31.41 10.30 -19.03
N GLY A 772 32.73 10.19 -18.91
CA GLY A 772 33.52 8.97 -19.05
C GLY A 772 33.41 7.98 -17.89
N GLY A 773 32.22 7.82 -17.32
CA GLY A 773 31.94 6.83 -16.28
C GLY A 773 32.81 7.03 -15.06
N SER A 774 33.52 6.00 -14.63
CA SER A 774 34.76 6.19 -13.88
C SER A 774 35.82 5.14 -14.22
N ILE A 775 37.07 5.41 -13.83
CA ILE A 775 38.19 4.48 -13.87
C ILE A 775 38.95 4.53 -12.53
N PRO A 776 39.71 3.49 -12.15
CA PRO A 776 40.74 3.62 -11.12
C PRO A 776 41.85 4.57 -11.60
N GLU A 777 42.08 5.66 -10.87
CA GLU A 777 43.11 6.65 -11.14
C GLU A 777 44.28 6.52 -10.16
N GLU A 778 45.53 6.49 -10.66
CA GLU A 778 46.75 6.70 -9.86
C GLU A 778 47.12 8.19 -9.85
N ASP A 779 47.29 8.77 -8.66
CA ASP A 779 47.85 10.12 -8.48
C ASP A 779 48.59 10.24 -7.15
N GLY A 780 49.80 10.80 -7.15
CA GLY A 780 50.60 11.03 -5.95
C GLY A 780 50.94 9.79 -5.11
N GLY A 781 50.88 8.58 -5.69
CA GLY A 781 51.01 7.32 -4.95
C GLY A 781 49.74 6.89 -4.20
N LYS A 782 48.60 7.49 -4.50
CA LYS A 782 47.25 7.10 -4.06
C LYS A 782 46.42 6.64 -5.25
N LEU A 783 45.40 5.83 -4.97
CA LEU A 783 44.40 5.41 -5.94
C LEU A 783 43.07 6.12 -5.68
N TYR A 784 42.30 6.42 -6.72
CA TYR A 784 41.02 7.11 -6.65
C TYR A 784 39.99 6.47 -7.60
N ASN A 785 38.70 6.58 -7.30
CA ASN A 785 37.62 6.24 -8.24
C ASN A 785 37.20 7.55 -8.95
N SER A 786 37.56 7.67 -10.23
CA SER A 786 37.60 8.97 -10.92
C SER A 786 36.80 9.01 -12.22
N CYS A 787 35.82 9.91 -12.28
CA CYS A 787 35.07 10.28 -13.48
C CYS A 787 35.80 11.39 -14.23
N ALA A 788 36.09 11.17 -15.51
CA ALA A 788 36.63 12.17 -16.42
C ALA A 788 35.55 12.59 -17.43
N VAL A 789 35.31 13.90 -17.58
CA VAL A 789 34.32 14.44 -18.53
C VAL A 789 35.04 15.18 -19.66
N PHE A 790 34.66 14.87 -20.90
CA PHE A 790 35.25 15.44 -22.10
C PHE A 790 34.26 16.32 -22.87
N GLY A 791 34.76 17.43 -23.41
CA GLY A 791 34.04 18.28 -24.35
C GLY A 791 33.95 17.69 -25.76
N PRO A 792 33.11 18.28 -26.64
CA PRO A 792 32.93 17.85 -28.04
C PRO A 792 34.15 18.12 -28.93
N ASP A 793 35.18 18.77 -28.40
CA ASP A 793 36.53 18.97 -28.96
C ASP A 793 37.56 17.96 -28.42
N GLY A 794 37.18 17.11 -27.47
CA GLY A 794 38.03 16.16 -26.76
C GLY A 794 38.77 16.71 -25.54
N GLU A 795 38.58 17.97 -25.14
CA GLU A 795 39.26 18.52 -23.95
C GLU A 795 38.67 17.98 -22.64
N LEU A 796 39.52 17.74 -21.64
CA LEU A 796 39.11 17.28 -20.31
C LEU A 796 38.54 18.46 -19.51
N ILE A 797 37.21 18.61 -19.54
CA ILE A 797 36.50 19.75 -18.92
C ILE A 797 36.23 19.57 -17.42
N LEU A 798 36.25 18.34 -16.90
CA LEU A 798 36.09 18.04 -15.47
C LEU A 798 36.76 16.71 -15.10
N LYS A 799 37.34 16.63 -13.90
CA LYS A 799 37.70 15.38 -13.23
C LYS A 799 37.08 15.35 -11.84
N HIS A 800 36.16 14.43 -11.61
CA HIS A 800 35.50 14.20 -10.33
C HIS A 800 36.06 12.94 -9.67
N ARG A 801 36.52 13.06 -8.43
CA ARG A 801 36.90 11.93 -7.56
C ARG A 801 35.74 11.63 -6.61
N LYS A 802 35.30 10.36 -6.57
CA LYS A 802 34.23 9.86 -5.69
C LYS A 802 34.45 10.34 -4.25
N ILE A 803 33.50 11.09 -3.69
CA ILE A 803 33.69 11.75 -2.40
C ILE A 803 33.44 10.74 -1.26
N HIS A 804 32.38 9.97 -1.38
CA HIS A 804 31.98 8.97 -0.38
C HIS A 804 32.35 7.57 -0.89
N LEU A 805 33.40 6.99 -0.31
CA LEU A 805 33.83 5.63 -0.62
C LEU A 805 32.82 4.59 -0.11
N PHE A 806 32.71 3.50 -0.85
CA PHE A 806 31.81 2.38 -0.58
C PHE A 806 32.38 1.46 0.51
N ASP A 807 32.30 1.94 1.76
CA ASP A 807 32.60 1.18 2.96
C ASP A 807 31.28 0.70 3.59
N ILE A 808 30.96 -0.58 3.38
CA ILE A 808 29.83 -1.27 4.01
C ILE A 808 30.25 -2.63 4.57
N ASP A 809 29.70 -2.98 5.73
CA ASP A 809 29.69 -4.35 6.25
C ASP A 809 28.23 -4.70 6.57
N VAL A 810 27.61 -5.51 5.71
CA VAL A 810 26.23 -6.00 5.87
C VAL A 810 26.32 -7.47 6.27
N PRO A 811 26.21 -7.81 7.58
CA PRO A 811 26.73 -9.07 8.09
C PRO A 811 26.05 -10.31 7.49
N GLY A 812 26.81 -11.09 6.72
CA GLY A 812 26.31 -12.30 6.05
C GLY A 812 25.85 -12.12 4.60
N LYS A 813 26.05 -10.94 3.99
CA LYS A 813 25.89 -10.74 2.53
C LYS A 813 27.11 -10.14 1.86
N ILE A 814 27.44 -8.91 2.22
CA ILE A 814 28.45 -8.12 1.53
C ILE A 814 29.18 -7.24 2.53
N ARG A 815 30.47 -7.53 2.68
CA ARG A 815 31.44 -6.55 3.16
C ARG A 815 32.25 -6.09 1.96
N PHE A 816 32.25 -4.79 1.72
CA PHE A 816 33.11 -4.14 0.73
C PHE A 816 33.67 -2.89 1.38
N GLN A 817 34.97 -2.67 1.27
CA GLN A 817 35.66 -1.58 1.95
C GLN A 817 36.58 -0.91 0.94
N GLU A 818 36.00 -0.03 0.12
CA GLU A 818 36.70 0.68 -0.95
C GLU A 818 37.89 1.50 -0.39
N SER A 819 37.83 1.95 0.86
CA SER A 819 38.93 2.65 1.56
C SER A 819 40.14 1.79 1.93
N GLU A 820 40.09 0.46 1.80
CA GLU A 820 41.29 -0.40 1.93
C GLU A 820 42.26 -0.20 0.76
N THR A 821 41.82 0.43 -0.33
CA THR A 821 42.64 0.61 -1.55
C THR A 821 42.54 2.01 -2.15
N LEU A 822 41.37 2.66 -2.10
CA LEU A 822 41.14 3.98 -2.68
C LEU A 822 41.14 5.10 -1.64
N SER A 823 41.45 6.31 -2.09
CA SER A 823 41.32 7.56 -1.36
C SER A 823 40.07 8.33 -1.80
N PRO A 824 39.38 9.06 -0.91
CA PRO A 824 38.23 9.87 -1.27
C PRO A 824 38.64 11.14 -2.03
N GLY A 825 37.73 11.64 -2.86
CA GLY A 825 37.78 12.99 -3.41
C GLY A 825 37.40 14.07 -2.38
N ASN A 826 37.81 15.31 -2.64
CA ASN A 826 37.63 16.45 -1.74
C ASN A 826 36.94 17.67 -2.39
N SER A 827 36.30 17.51 -3.55
CA SER A 827 35.79 18.64 -4.35
C SER A 827 34.42 18.40 -5.01
N LEU A 828 33.50 19.34 -4.78
CA LEU A 828 32.24 19.42 -5.52
C LEU A 828 32.52 19.63 -7.01
N SER A 829 31.95 18.77 -7.85
CA SER A 829 32.32 18.64 -9.26
C SER A 829 31.12 18.88 -10.17
N MET A 830 31.17 19.94 -10.97
CA MET A 830 30.12 20.35 -11.91
C MET A 830 30.75 20.86 -13.20
N PHE A 831 30.07 20.70 -14.33
CA PHE A 831 30.45 21.28 -15.61
C PHE A 831 29.25 21.95 -16.29
N GLU A 832 29.51 22.77 -17.30
CA GLU A 832 28.50 23.49 -18.07
C GLU A 832 28.49 22.99 -19.52
N THR A 833 27.28 22.95 -20.09
CA THR A 833 27.01 22.60 -21.49
C THR A 833 26.18 23.72 -22.12
N PRO A 834 26.00 23.76 -23.45
CA PRO A 834 25.12 24.73 -24.11
C PRO A 834 23.64 24.59 -23.72
N PHE A 835 23.27 23.50 -23.04
CA PHE A 835 21.89 23.19 -22.63
C PHE A 835 21.68 23.51 -21.15
N CYS A 836 22.51 22.93 -20.27
CA CYS A 836 22.39 23.08 -18.83
C CYS A 836 23.71 22.87 -18.05
N LYS A 837 23.66 23.14 -16.75
CA LYS A 837 24.72 22.80 -15.79
C LYS A 837 24.48 21.41 -15.21
N VAL A 838 25.53 20.60 -15.19
CA VAL A 838 25.50 19.19 -14.79
C VAL A 838 26.37 18.97 -13.55
N GLY A 839 25.80 18.33 -12.51
CA GLY A 839 26.53 17.89 -11.31
C GLY A 839 26.91 16.42 -11.40
N VAL A 840 28.10 16.06 -10.92
CA VAL A 840 28.64 14.68 -10.98
C VAL A 840 28.84 14.10 -9.57
N GLY A 841 28.36 12.88 -9.35
CA GLY A 841 28.76 12.02 -8.22
C GLY A 841 29.03 10.61 -8.71
N ILE A 842 29.68 9.75 -7.93
CA ILE A 842 29.87 8.33 -8.29
C ILE A 842 29.20 7.42 -7.25
N CYS A 843 28.27 6.59 -7.73
CA CYS A 843 27.70 5.45 -7.01
C CYS A 843 27.19 5.77 -5.60
N TYR A 844 28.00 5.50 -4.58
CA TYR A 844 27.67 5.68 -3.17
C TYR A 844 27.46 7.16 -2.80
N ASP A 845 28.05 8.10 -3.56
CA ASP A 845 27.75 9.54 -3.49
C ASP A 845 26.24 9.84 -3.59
N MET A 846 25.47 9.01 -4.32
CA MET A 846 24.02 9.17 -4.46
C MET A 846 23.27 8.99 -3.13
N ARG A 847 23.86 8.33 -2.12
CA ARG A 847 23.23 8.18 -0.79
C ARG A 847 23.18 9.50 -0.01
N PHE A 848 24.13 10.40 -0.23
CA PHE A 848 24.27 11.64 0.53
C PHE A 848 23.43 12.76 -0.13
N ALA A 849 22.29 13.09 0.48
CA ALA A 849 21.31 14.01 -0.11
C ALA A 849 21.84 15.45 -0.20
N GLU A 850 22.72 15.81 0.73
CA GLU A 850 23.43 17.09 0.83
C GLU A 850 24.19 17.43 -0.45
N LEU A 851 24.80 16.42 -1.09
CA LEU A 851 25.56 16.59 -2.34
C LEU A 851 24.65 17.06 -3.49
N ALA A 852 23.50 16.40 -3.67
CA ALA A 852 22.50 16.79 -4.67
C ALA A 852 21.87 18.16 -4.36
N GLN A 853 21.60 18.44 -3.07
CA GLN A 853 21.11 19.75 -2.63
C GLN A 853 22.11 20.87 -2.91
N LEU A 854 23.41 20.64 -2.68
CA LEU A 854 24.47 21.60 -3.02
C LEU A 854 24.61 21.80 -4.53
N TYR A 855 24.48 20.74 -5.34
CA TYR A 855 24.50 20.87 -6.80
C TYR A 855 23.28 21.63 -7.36
N SER A 856 22.06 21.34 -6.90
CA SER A 856 20.86 22.10 -7.31
C SER A 856 20.93 23.57 -6.85
N ARG A 857 21.40 23.83 -5.62
CA ARG A 857 21.69 25.20 -5.12
C ARG A 857 22.74 25.95 -5.96
N LYS A 858 23.68 25.24 -6.61
CA LYS A 858 24.67 25.81 -7.54
C LYS A 858 24.19 25.86 -9.01
N GLY A 859 22.89 25.66 -9.24
CA GLY A 859 22.25 25.83 -10.54
C GLY A 859 22.21 24.59 -11.43
N CYS A 860 22.54 23.40 -10.91
CA CYS A 860 22.44 22.17 -11.70
C CYS A 860 20.97 21.85 -12.04
N GLN A 861 20.76 21.33 -13.24
CA GLN A 861 19.46 20.90 -13.77
C GLN A 861 19.43 19.41 -14.11
N LEU A 862 20.61 18.83 -14.38
CA LEU A 862 20.86 17.39 -14.47
C LEU A 862 21.91 16.99 -13.42
N LEU A 863 21.70 15.86 -12.74
CA LEU A 863 22.72 15.18 -11.94
C LEU A 863 23.03 13.82 -12.59
N VAL A 864 24.31 13.50 -12.75
CA VAL A 864 24.76 12.22 -13.31
C VAL A 864 25.49 11.39 -12.26
N TYR A 865 25.15 10.11 -12.20
CA TYR A 865 25.78 9.12 -11.31
C TYR A 865 26.15 7.85 -12.08
N PRO A 866 27.38 7.74 -12.61
CA PRO A 866 28.00 6.44 -12.86
C PRO A 866 27.99 5.64 -11.55
N GLY A 867 27.53 4.40 -11.55
CA GLY A 867 27.50 3.59 -10.33
C GLY A 867 27.10 2.13 -10.51
N ALA A 868 27.92 1.23 -9.97
CA ALA A 868 27.65 -0.19 -9.87
C ALA A 868 27.06 -0.50 -8.47
N PHE A 869 25.74 -0.46 -8.33
CA PHE A 869 25.08 -1.08 -7.17
C PHE A 869 25.11 -2.61 -7.31
N ASN A 870 25.21 -3.34 -6.21
CA ASN A 870 25.19 -4.81 -6.22
C ASN A 870 23.75 -5.38 -6.12
N MET A 871 23.59 -6.68 -6.36
CA MET A 871 22.30 -7.39 -6.30
C MET A 871 21.50 -7.26 -4.98
N THR A 872 22.11 -6.79 -3.90
CA THR A 872 21.42 -6.52 -2.61
C THR A 872 20.99 -5.06 -2.49
N THR A 873 21.90 -4.13 -2.81
CA THR A 873 21.64 -2.70 -2.67
C THR A 873 20.87 -2.11 -3.84
N GLY A 874 20.96 -2.75 -5.01
CA GLY A 874 20.25 -2.41 -6.25
C GLY A 874 18.72 -2.40 -6.10
N PRO A 875 18.07 -3.56 -5.85
CA PRO A 875 16.62 -3.66 -5.73
C PRO A 875 16.05 -2.65 -4.71
N ALA A 876 16.57 -2.67 -3.48
CA ALA A 876 16.03 -1.89 -2.37
C ALA A 876 16.31 -0.38 -2.45
N HIS A 877 17.33 0.08 -3.17
CA HIS A 877 17.77 1.49 -3.11
C HIS A 877 18.02 2.17 -4.45
N TRP A 878 18.31 1.46 -5.55
CA TRP A 878 18.77 2.11 -6.78
C TRP A 878 17.72 3.05 -7.37
N GLU A 879 16.47 2.59 -7.53
CA GLU A 879 15.40 3.44 -8.04
C GLU A 879 14.92 4.46 -6.98
N LEU A 880 14.81 4.05 -5.71
CA LEU A 880 14.38 4.91 -4.61
C LEU A 880 15.29 6.15 -4.44
N LEU A 881 16.61 5.94 -4.42
CA LEU A 881 17.57 7.02 -4.22
C LEU A 881 17.54 8.02 -5.38
N GLN A 882 17.63 7.56 -6.63
CA GLN A 882 17.65 8.48 -7.78
C GLN A 882 16.34 9.28 -7.91
N ARG A 883 15.18 8.65 -7.63
CA ARG A 883 13.89 9.36 -7.60
C ARG A 883 13.83 10.39 -6.47
N GLY A 884 14.33 10.07 -5.28
CA GLY A 884 14.50 11.03 -4.18
C GLY A 884 15.41 12.20 -4.57
N ARG A 885 16.59 11.94 -5.14
CA ARG A 885 17.51 12.99 -5.62
C ARG A 885 16.88 13.88 -6.70
N ALA A 886 16.03 13.34 -7.57
CA ALA A 886 15.32 14.10 -8.60
C ALA A 886 14.26 15.03 -7.99
N VAL A 887 13.34 14.49 -7.18
CA VAL A 887 12.17 15.23 -6.65
C VAL A 887 12.55 16.24 -5.56
N ASP A 888 13.42 15.87 -4.60
CA ASP A 888 13.83 16.74 -3.48
C ASP A 888 14.55 18.01 -3.93
N ASN A 889 15.06 18.01 -5.18
CA ASN A 889 15.94 19.03 -5.74
C ASN A 889 15.40 19.63 -7.05
N GLN A 890 14.30 19.09 -7.59
CA GLN A 890 13.69 19.41 -8.88
C GLN A 890 14.72 19.47 -10.02
N VAL A 891 15.37 18.33 -10.26
CA VAL A 891 16.39 18.13 -11.30
C VAL A 891 16.14 16.81 -12.02
N PHE A 892 16.60 16.68 -13.26
CA PHE A 892 16.77 15.37 -13.88
C PHE A 892 17.89 14.61 -13.15
N VAL A 893 17.75 13.29 -13.05
CA VAL A 893 18.81 12.39 -12.57
C VAL A 893 19.03 11.29 -13.58
N ALA A 894 20.29 11.03 -13.95
CA ALA A 894 20.67 9.94 -14.84
C ALA A 894 21.71 9.05 -14.17
N THR A 895 21.50 7.75 -14.22
CA THR A 895 22.32 6.73 -13.55
C THR A 895 22.82 5.71 -14.56
N ALA A 896 24.14 5.47 -14.57
CA ALA A 896 24.79 4.52 -15.49
C ALA A 896 25.46 3.40 -14.70
N SER A 897 24.93 2.19 -14.85
CA SER A 897 25.41 0.98 -14.20
C SER A 897 26.09 0.08 -15.23
N PRO A 898 27.12 -0.70 -14.87
CA PRO A 898 27.56 -1.81 -15.71
C PRO A 898 26.41 -2.79 -15.94
N ALA A 899 26.43 -3.48 -17.09
CA ALA A 899 25.55 -4.63 -17.30
C ALA A 899 25.91 -5.75 -16.31
N ARG A 900 24.94 -6.63 -16.03
CA ARG A 900 25.07 -7.68 -15.02
C ARG A 900 26.03 -8.75 -15.49
N ASP A 901 27.01 -9.07 -14.66
CA ASP A 901 27.88 -10.22 -14.83
C ASP A 901 27.77 -11.11 -13.59
N GLU A 902 27.14 -12.27 -13.72
CA GLU A 902 26.99 -13.25 -12.63
C GLU A 902 28.29 -14.06 -12.37
N THR A 903 29.31 -13.91 -13.22
CA THR A 903 30.65 -14.51 -13.04
C THR A 903 31.64 -13.54 -12.38
N SER A 904 31.31 -12.26 -12.32
CA SER A 904 32.09 -11.22 -11.62
C SER A 904 32.05 -11.40 -10.11
N SER A 905 33.17 -11.12 -9.43
CA SER A 905 33.23 -11.00 -7.97
C SER A 905 32.37 -9.86 -7.41
N TYR A 906 31.96 -8.92 -8.27
CA TYR A 906 30.98 -7.89 -7.96
C TYR A 906 29.87 -7.92 -9.02
N VAL A 907 28.76 -8.60 -8.70
CA VAL A 907 27.60 -8.71 -9.59
C VAL A 907 26.82 -7.39 -9.58
N ALA A 908 26.95 -6.62 -10.66
CA ALA A 908 26.26 -5.36 -10.85
C ALA A 908 24.74 -5.55 -11.04
N TRP A 909 23.96 -4.60 -10.53
CA TRP A 909 22.51 -4.59 -10.64
C TRP A 909 22.03 -4.37 -12.08
N GLY A 910 22.78 -3.62 -12.90
CA GLY A 910 22.28 -3.08 -14.17
C GLY A 910 21.26 -1.97 -13.91
N HIS A 911 20.20 -1.94 -14.72
CA HIS A 911 19.09 -0.99 -14.62
C HIS A 911 19.49 0.49 -14.61
N SER A 912 20.46 0.87 -15.45
CA SER A 912 20.73 2.27 -15.81
C SER A 912 19.41 3.00 -16.12
N THR A 913 19.23 4.21 -15.59
CA THR A 913 17.90 4.84 -15.51
C THR A 913 18.00 6.37 -15.63
N VAL A 914 17.00 7.00 -16.23
CA VAL A 914 16.80 8.46 -16.27
C VAL A 914 15.46 8.82 -15.62
N VAL A 915 15.47 9.84 -14.77
CA VAL A 915 14.34 10.31 -13.97
C VAL A 915 14.11 11.80 -14.21
N ASN A 916 12.84 12.22 -14.35
CA ASN A 916 12.46 13.63 -14.51
C ASN A 916 12.39 14.39 -13.15
N PRO A 917 12.27 15.73 -13.16
CA PRO A 917 12.19 16.54 -11.93
C PRO A 917 10.95 16.29 -11.05
N TRP A 918 9.98 15.50 -11.52
CA TRP A 918 8.80 15.05 -10.76
C TRP A 918 9.06 13.73 -10.00
N GLY A 919 10.22 13.11 -10.23
CA GLY A 919 10.55 11.80 -9.66
C GLY A 919 9.96 10.62 -10.43
N GLU A 920 9.63 10.79 -11.72
CA GLU A 920 9.15 9.73 -12.61
C GLU A 920 10.28 9.17 -13.46
N VAL A 921 10.33 7.85 -13.61
CA VAL A 921 11.31 7.16 -14.48
C VAL A 921 10.86 7.30 -15.93
N ILE A 922 11.64 8.03 -16.74
CA ILE A 922 11.35 8.29 -18.16
C ILE A 922 12.09 7.36 -19.12
N SER A 923 13.16 6.71 -18.67
CA SER A 923 13.90 5.70 -19.44
C SER A 923 14.64 4.77 -18.48
N LYS A 924 14.64 3.45 -18.72
CA LYS A 924 15.29 2.45 -17.83
C LYS A 924 15.71 1.20 -18.61
N ALA A 925 16.93 0.71 -18.33
CA ALA A 925 17.50 -0.50 -18.90
C ALA A 925 17.04 -1.78 -18.16
N GLY A 926 17.27 -2.93 -18.80
CA GLY A 926 17.26 -4.24 -18.15
C GLY A 926 18.55 -4.52 -17.38
N ALA A 927 18.95 -5.80 -17.30
CA ALA A 927 20.24 -6.21 -16.75
C ALA A 927 21.38 -6.24 -17.81
N GLU A 928 21.03 -6.45 -19.08
CA GLU A 928 21.96 -6.69 -20.21
C GLU A 928 22.73 -5.46 -20.71
N GLU A 929 23.73 -5.64 -21.57
CA GLU A 929 24.41 -4.55 -22.30
C GLU A 929 23.42 -3.80 -23.21
N ALA A 930 23.30 -2.49 -23.03
CA ALA A 930 22.32 -1.65 -23.71
C ALA A 930 22.76 -0.17 -23.75
N VAL A 931 22.19 0.60 -24.69
CA VAL A 931 22.15 2.07 -24.60
C VAL A 931 20.69 2.49 -24.46
N ILE A 932 20.38 3.26 -23.43
CA ILE A 932 19.06 3.87 -23.27
C ILE A 932 19.14 5.37 -23.59
N TYR A 933 18.02 5.90 -24.05
CA TYR A 933 17.91 7.26 -24.57
C TYR A 933 16.80 8.01 -23.83
N ALA A 934 16.97 9.32 -23.65
CA ALA A 934 15.98 10.19 -23.03
C ALA A 934 16.12 11.63 -23.56
N ASP A 935 15.00 12.26 -23.90
CA ASP A 935 14.96 13.69 -24.20
C ASP A 935 14.79 14.50 -22.91
N ILE A 936 15.75 15.38 -22.63
CA ILE A 936 15.79 16.20 -21.42
C ILE A 936 15.18 17.56 -21.74
N ASP A 937 13.91 17.77 -21.39
CA ASP A 937 13.22 19.05 -21.53
C ASP A 937 13.40 19.94 -20.28
N LEU A 938 14.12 21.04 -20.46
CA LEU A 938 14.40 22.03 -19.41
C LEU A 938 13.23 23.01 -19.19
N GLN A 939 12.27 23.09 -20.12
CA GLN A 939 11.03 23.85 -19.89
C GLN A 939 10.14 23.11 -18.90
N HIS A 940 9.92 21.80 -19.08
CA HIS A 940 9.23 20.96 -18.10
C HIS A 940 9.84 21.05 -16.69
N LEU A 941 11.18 21.14 -16.58
CA LEU A 941 11.88 21.41 -15.30
C LEU A 941 11.54 22.78 -14.71
N ALA A 942 11.47 23.82 -15.53
CA ALA A 942 11.10 25.17 -15.09
C ALA A 942 9.64 25.23 -14.63
N ASP A 943 8.73 24.59 -15.38
CA ASP A 943 7.31 24.50 -15.08
C ASP A 943 7.07 23.81 -13.72
N ILE A 944 7.76 22.68 -13.47
CA ILE A 944 7.71 21.96 -12.18
C ILE A 944 8.19 22.87 -11.02
N ARG A 945 9.31 23.58 -11.21
CA ARG A 945 9.85 24.52 -10.21
C ARG A 945 8.93 25.71 -9.94
N GLN A 946 8.08 26.10 -10.90
CA GLN A 946 7.06 27.13 -10.74
C GLN A 946 5.80 26.59 -10.04
N GLN A 947 5.36 25.38 -10.38
CA GLN A 947 4.13 24.77 -9.84
C GLN A 947 4.28 24.35 -8.37
N ILE A 948 5.43 23.79 -7.98
CA ILE A 948 5.73 23.47 -6.58
C ILE A 948 7.08 24.12 -6.20
N PRO A 949 7.09 25.39 -5.73
CA PRO A 949 8.32 26.17 -5.55
C PRO A 949 9.10 25.83 -4.26
N ILE A 950 9.41 24.54 -4.02
CA ILE A 950 10.06 24.05 -2.79
C ILE A 950 11.38 24.76 -2.49
N THR A 951 12.08 25.23 -3.53
CA THR A 951 13.36 25.95 -3.40
C THR A 951 13.19 27.31 -2.73
N ALA A 952 12.08 28.01 -2.95
CA ALA A 952 11.76 29.27 -2.29
C ALA A 952 11.16 29.07 -0.88
N GLN A 953 10.59 27.89 -0.62
CA GLN A 953 9.92 27.55 0.65
C GLN A 953 10.89 27.01 1.72
N ARG A 954 12.19 26.85 1.43
CA ARG A 954 13.18 26.32 2.40
C ARG A 954 13.42 27.31 3.55
N ARG A 955 13.13 26.85 4.78
CA ARG A 955 13.33 27.58 6.05
C ARG A 955 14.80 27.78 6.40
N SER A 956 15.44 28.68 5.66
CA SER A 956 16.86 29.05 5.80
C SER A 956 17.16 29.79 7.11
N ASP A 957 16.13 30.19 7.84
CA ASP A 957 16.14 30.69 9.21
C ASP A 957 16.27 29.58 10.27
N LEU A 958 15.92 28.33 9.92
CA LEU A 958 15.98 27.16 10.80
C LEU A 958 17.13 26.20 10.45
N TYR A 959 17.42 26.03 9.15
CA TYR A 959 18.47 25.11 8.68
C TYR A 959 19.18 25.61 7.42
N ALA A 960 20.46 25.29 7.28
CA ALA A 960 21.25 25.60 6.09
C ALA A 960 22.18 24.43 5.73
N VAL A 961 22.12 23.98 4.48
CA VAL A 961 23.11 23.05 3.90
C VAL A 961 24.19 23.87 3.20
N THR A 962 25.42 23.79 3.71
CA THR A 962 26.56 24.63 3.34
C THR A 962 27.71 23.78 2.81
N SER A 963 28.33 24.21 1.72
CA SER A 963 29.59 23.60 1.25
C SER A 963 30.76 24.28 1.95
N VAL A 964 31.51 23.54 2.77
CA VAL A 964 32.83 24.01 3.21
C VAL A 964 33.77 23.95 2.00
N GLN A 965 34.18 25.12 1.52
CA GLN A 965 35.40 25.23 0.71
C GLN A 965 36.52 25.60 1.68
N GLU A 966 37.62 24.85 1.67
CA GLU A 966 38.86 25.34 2.25
C GLU A 966 39.24 26.64 1.52
N GLY A 967 39.58 27.67 2.29
CA GLY A 967 40.10 28.91 1.72
C GLY A 967 41.46 28.64 1.06
N SER A 968 41.77 29.41 0.01
CA SER A 968 43.06 29.35 -0.65
C SER A 968 44.22 29.50 0.33
N SER A 969 45.11 28.52 0.35
CA SER A 969 46.41 28.54 1.03
C SER A 969 47.52 28.25 0.02
#